data_AF-A0A6M3KPE4-F1
#
_entry.id   AF-A0A6M3KPE4-F1
#
_cell.length_a   1.000
_cell.length_b   1.000
_cell.length_c   1.000
_cell.angle_alpha   90.00
_cell.angle_beta   90.00
_cell.angle_gamma   90.00
#
_symmetry.space_group_name_H-M   'P 1'
#
loop_
_entity.id
_entity.type
_entity.pdbx_description
1 polymer ?
#
loop_
_entity_poly.entity_id
_entity_poly.type
_entity_poly.pdbx_seq_one_letter_code
_entity_poly.pdbx_strand_id
1 'polypeptide(L)'
;MLIINNTDVIEGGASVASVVDYTISGFTSGTTPINLATGVLSTTLTTVLVTASAVTCVVGIILVNTHSAAVEVTLRIDPANGAAPRYVIPKAISLGIGYRLATDGVKFTVTDTNGAIVTTGSVSDTAYNEATWNDVTAIAPSKNAVRDEFENRVPLSLFDAQTILAAVSDNSPVAVAVAVQQVIGRLTGGNIKGLTATELTALLNAATTALQGAVELDTVTETVAGVDTSRAVTAEGAHAAIAVDKNPLARAQGVNMTAAASGSSGIMVADSVHLDQGTGAFTLSCKRNLASYVVAAILMEKHDDTTGYRFSTVVTTGYLKLEINDTTYTSSAAPSIVAGTEREFTVTVSPGTTNTTVTFYCDGIIVGTAQTATNETTTDNAVSFYAMGTDAIRTAGINKGDLVYNRALTAAEVLDLYRNGINFADKWGNQTNTVGNPEFVSNTTGWTSTAYVISRVDSEIDPGTSSVTEGASDKWVAKLEATAASGRLFYSIATVTVKTGQHLYVSFMYYNPTGNPDMYCSQYPAPYTAMIVTQGNLTTKDEWTLVKGYVLIATAGAVQITVGQLSAGGADTDLCYVDAFNVHPEGATLALEGEGIQIGKWYDSSSNNLDASYPAAGSSLIRKPFRGVTQPTPSAKTTAVTLTITELLTRIITGTHTAGATQAYTLPTGTLCEAGGFFNINDSIDWVLINLSAAAADTITVTAGATHTIVGNPIVQAAHASTGGIYGNSATFRTRKTALNTFVTYRIS
;
A
#
# COMPACT_ATOMS: atom_id res chain seq x y z
N MET A 1 -14.69 -31.62 88.21
CA MET A 1 -14.68 -32.23 89.55
C MET A 1 -13.81 -31.38 90.45
N LEU A 2 -14.33 -31.01 91.61
CA LEU A 2 -13.70 -30.09 92.55
C LEU A 2 -13.15 -30.85 93.76
N ILE A 3 -11.88 -30.66 94.08
CA ILE A 3 -11.25 -31.28 95.25
C ILE A 3 -11.14 -30.22 96.35
N ILE A 4 -11.70 -30.51 97.52
CA ILE A 4 -11.58 -29.69 98.72
C ILE A 4 -10.87 -30.52 99.80
N ASN A 5 -9.90 -29.92 100.49
CA ASN A 5 -9.12 -30.59 101.52
C ASN A 5 -9.89 -30.66 102.83
N ASN A 6 -9.37 -31.44 103.79
CA ASN A 6 -9.91 -31.44 105.15
C ASN A 6 -10.04 -30.00 105.66
N THR A 7 -11.17 -29.70 106.29
CA THR A 7 -11.62 -28.41 106.83
C THR A 7 -11.97 -27.30 105.83
N ASP A 8 -11.70 -27.45 104.53
CA ASP A 8 -12.17 -26.50 103.51
C ASP A 8 -13.71 -26.46 103.50
N VAL A 9 -14.29 -25.27 103.30
CA VAL A 9 -15.75 -25.10 103.22
C VAL A 9 -16.20 -24.65 101.85
N ILE A 10 -17.34 -25.15 101.40
CA ILE A 10 -18.08 -24.58 100.28
C ILE A 10 -19.13 -23.65 100.85
N GLU A 11 -19.13 -22.41 100.39
CA GLU A 11 -20.09 -21.39 100.77
C GLU A 11 -20.90 -20.94 99.57
N GLY A 12 -22.18 -20.63 99.79
CA GLY A 12 -23.02 -20.05 98.76
C GLY A 12 -24.02 -19.07 99.33
N GLY A 13 -24.40 -18.10 98.50
CA GLY A 13 -25.42 -17.11 98.80
C GLY A 13 -26.23 -16.74 97.57
N ALA A 14 -27.43 -16.26 97.80
CA ALA A 14 -28.36 -15.76 96.79
C ALA A 14 -28.74 -14.31 97.11
N SER A 15 -29.13 -13.50 96.12
CA SER A 15 -29.61 -12.13 96.38
C SER A 15 -30.95 -12.09 97.13
N VAL A 16 -31.67 -13.21 97.16
CA VAL A 16 -32.90 -13.43 97.93
C VAL A 16 -32.76 -14.75 98.71
N ALA A 17 -33.10 -14.77 100.00
CA ALA A 17 -32.97 -15.96 100.83
C ALA A 17 -34.03 -17.01 100.51
N SER A 18 -33.67 -18.28 100.72
CA SER A 18 -34.58 -19.43 100.72
C SER A 18 -35.31 -19.72 99.40
N VAL A 19 -34.78 -19.23 98.27
CA VAL A 19 -35.43 -19.34 96.95
C VAL A 19 -34.52 -19.94 95.87
N VAL A 20 -33.34 -20.40 96.28
CA VAL A 20 -32.45 -21.19 95.40
C VAL A 20 -32.15 -22.50 96.09
N ASP A 21 -32.72 -23.57 95.59
CA ASP A 21 -32.47 -24.92 96.06
C ASP A 21 -31.08 -25.35 95.60
N TYR A 22 -30.31 -26.02 96.46
CA TYR A 22 -29.02 -26.60 96.11
C TYR A 22 -28.93 -28.09 96.41
N THR A 23 -28.15 -28.79 95.59
CA THR A 23 -27.74 -30.18 95.79
C THR A 23 -26.26 -30.32 95.47
N ILE A 24 -25.46 -30.83 96.40
CA ILE A 24 -24.03 -31.04 96.26
C ILE A 24 -23.75 -32.54 96.37
N SER A 25 -23.13 -33.12 95.36
CA SER A 25 -22.81 -34.55 95.28
C SER A 25 -21.31 -34.77 95.13
N GLY A 26 -20.77 -35.83 95.74
CA GLY A 26 -19.34 -36.12 95.74
C GLY A 26 -18.92 -37.38 96.50
N PHE A 27 -17.66 -37.45 96.87
CA PHE A 27 -17.03 -38.55 97.61
C PHE A 27 -16.23 -38.00 98.81
N THR A 28 -16.41 -38.55 100.02
CA THR A 28 -15.67 -38.10 101.23
C THR A 28 -14.53 -39.05 101.64
N SER A 29 -14.59 -40.31 101.20
CA SER A 29 -13.51 -41.31 101.28
C SER A 29 -13.99 -42.63 100.64
N GLY A 30 -13.75 -42.83 99.34
CA GLY A 30 -14.14 -44.06 98.63
C GLY A 30 -14.66 -43.84 97.21
N THR A 31 -15.22 -44.89 96.61
CA THR A 31 -15.67 -44.91 95.20
C THR A 31 -17.19 -44.78 95.00
N THR A 32 -17.97 -44.65 96.08
CA THR A 32 -19.44 -44.52 95.98
C THR A 32 -19.86 -43.05 96.08
N PRO A 33 -20.54 -42.47 95.08
CA PRO A 33 -21.03 -41.10 95.15
C PRO A 33 -22.10 -40.95 96.24
N ILE A 34 -22.01 -39.89 97.02
CA ILE A 34 -22.99 -39.53 98.05
C ILE A 34 -23.51 -38.11 97.83
N ASN A 35 -24.69 -37.83 98.36
CA ASN A 35 -25.19 -36.48 98.52
C ASN A 35 -24.46 -35.85 99.73
N LEU A 36 -23.59 -34.88 99.46
CA LEU A 36 -22.81 -34.19 100.48
C LEU A 36 -23.65 -33.16 101.23
N ALA A 37 -24.56 -32.47 100.54
CA ALA A 37 -25.51 -31.54 101.14
C ALA A 37 -26.67 -31.18 100.20
N THR A 38 -27.84 -30.94 100.78
CA THR A 38 -29.01 -30.35 100.12
C THR A 38 -29.64 -29.30 101.00
N GLY A 39 -30.19 -28.24 100.41
CA GLY A 39 -30.89 -27.21 101.15
C GLY A 39 -31.28 -26.03 100.28
N VAL A 40 -31.47 -24.87 100.91
CA VAL A 40 -31.73 -23.59 100.24
C VAL A 40 -30.64 -22.58 100.57
N LEU A 41 -30.22 -21.76 99.59
CA LEU A 41 -29.24 -20.71 99.82
C LEU A 41 -29.83 -19.57 100.66
N SER A 42 -28.99 -18.95 101.50
CA SER A 42 -29.36 -17.75 102.27
C SER A 42 -28.96 -16.46 101.54
N THR A 43 -29.36 -15.29 102.05
CA THR A 43 -28.87 -13.99 101.57
C THR A 43 -27.41 -13.69 101.93
N THR A 44 -26.82 -14.46 102.83
CA THR A 44 -25.47 -14.22 103.35
C THR A 44 -24.47 -15.16 102.70
N LEU A 45 -23.49 -14.61 101.98
CA LEU A 45 -22.47 -15.37 101.25
C LEU A 45 -21.56 -16.24 102.14
N THR A 46 -21.56 -16.05 103.46
CA THR A 46 -20.79 -16.85 104.44
C THR A 46 -21.56 -18.07 104.94
N THR A 47 -22.62 -18.49 104.25
CA THR A 47 -23.38 -19.69 104.64
C THR A 47 -22.62 -20.91 104.17
N VAL A 48 -22.08 -21.66 105.12
CA VAL A 48 -21.38 -22.92 104.87
C VAL A 48 -22.39 -23.98 104.42
N LEU A 49 -22.22 -24.45 103.18
CA LEU A 49 -23.04 -25.50 102.58
C LEU A 49 -22.45 -26.89 102.85
N VAL A 50 -21.12 -27.00 102.82
CA VAL A 50 -20.37 -28.24 103.11
C VAL A 50 -19.07 -27.88 103.82
N THR A 51 -18.74 -28.59 104.89
CA THR A 51 -17.40 -28.60 105.51
C THR A 51 -16.77 -29.96 105.27
N ALA A 52 -15.61 -29.99 104.64
CA ALA A 52 -14.89 -31.23 104.39
C ALA A 52 -14.29 -31.80 105.68
N SER A 53 -14.61 -33.05 106.04
CA SER A 53 -13.99 -33.75 107.19
C SER A 53 -12.77 -34.59 106.80
N ALA A 54 -12.49 -34.68 105.50
CA ALA A 54 -11.36 -35.34 104.84
C ALA A 54 -11.22 -34.75 103.42
N VAL A 55 -10.23 -35.19 102.63
CA VAL A 55 -10.16 -34.82 101.20
C VAL A 55 -11.45 -35.28 100.51
N THR A 56 -12.27 -34.30 100.11
CA THR A 56 -13.60 -34.53 99.55
C THR A 56 -13.59 -34.12 98.09
N CYS A 57 -14.20 -34.95 97.26
CA CYS A 57 -14.23 -34.77 95.83
C CYS A 57 -15.66 -34.50 95.36
N VAL A 58 -15.97 -33.25 95.05
CA VAL A 58 -17.29 -32.80 94.59
C VAL A 58 -17.41 -33.01 93.09
N VAL A 59 -18.37 -33.85 92.70
CA VAL A 59 -18.63 -34.18 91.29
C VAL A 59 -19.72 -33.32 90.67
N GLY A 60 -20.58 -32.70 91.47
CA GLY A 60 -21.64 -31.85 90.97
C GLY A 60 -22.27 -30.99 92.05
N ILE A 61 -22.55 -29.74 91.69
CA ILE A 61 -23.30 -28.77 92.47
C ILE A 61 -24.42 -28.28 91.55
N ILE A 62 -25.66 -28.49 91.95
CA ILE A 62 -26.86 -28.04 91.23
C ILE A 62 -27.51 -26.96 92.06
N LEU A 63 -27.84 -25.82 91.45
CA LEU A 63 -28.64 -24.73 92.00
C LEU A 63 -29.90 -24.57 91.15
N VAL A 64 -31.06 -24.39 91.75
CA VAL A 64 -32.34 -24.18 91.03
C VAL A 64 -33.04 -22.95 91.61
N ASN A 65 -33.27 -21.92 90.78
CA ASN A 65 -34.00 -20.73 91.21
C ASN A 65 -35.51 -21.00 91.22
N THR A 66 -36.09 -21.10 92.40
CA THR A 66 -37.54 -21.28 92.62
C THR A 66 -38.28 -19.97 92.88
N HIS A 67 -37.56 -18.83 92.84
CA HIS A 67 -38.15 -17.50 93.00
C HIS A 67 -39.01 -17.09 91.79
N SER A 68 -39.95 -16.17 92.01
CA SER A 68 -40.78 -15.57 90.96
C SER A 68 -40.08 -14.44 90.19
N ALA A 69 -38.78 -14.25 90.39
CA ALA A 69 -37.93 -13.28 89.68
C ALA A 69 -36.52 -13.84 89.52
N ALA A 70 -35.69 -13.20 88.70
CA ALA A 70 -34.29 -13.57 88.58
C ALA A 70 -33.53 -13.35 89.91
N VAL A 71 -32.64 -14.27 90.26
CA VAL A 71 -31.87 -14.24 91.52
C VAL A 71 -30.40 -14.37 91.20
N GLU A 72 -29.57 -13.48 91.76
CA GLU A 72 -28.12 -13.59 91.65
C GLU A 72 -27.60 -14.62 92.64
N VAL A 73 -26.80 -15.57 92.17
CA VAL A 73 -26.19 -16.60 93.00
C VAL A 73 -24.68 -16.49 92.97
N THR A 74 -24.07 -16.79 94.11
CA THR A 74 -22.61 -16.84 94.24
C THR A 74 -22.23 -18.10 94.99
N LEU A 75 -21.20 -18.79 94.51
CA LEU A 75 -20.67 -20.02 95.10
C LEU A 75 -19.15 -19.93 95.15
N ARG A 76 -18.55 -20.20 96.32
CA ARG A 76 -17.11 -20.14 96.53
C ARG A 76 -16.64 -21.23 97.49
N ILE A 77 -15.34 -21.47 97.48
CA ILE A 77 -14.65 -22.30 98.47
C ILE A 77 -13.86 -21.36 99.36
N ASP A 78 -13.96 -21.53 100.67
CA ASP A 78 -13.09 -20.88 101.64
C ASP A 78 -12.08 -21.90 102.19
N PRO A 79 -10.80 -21.82 101.80
CA PRO A 79 -9.79 -22.76 102.26
C PRO A 79 -9.47 -22.58 103.75
N ALA A 80 -9.39 -23.66 104.51
CA ALA A 80 -9.24 -23.60 105.97
C ALA A 80 -7.93 -22.95 106.48
N ASN A 81 -6.93 -22.82 105.60
CA ASN A 81 -5.63 -22.25 105.92
C ASN A 81 -5.60 -20.71 105.90
N GLY A 82 -6.76 -20.05 105.80
CA GLY A 82 -6.88 -18.59 105.74
C GLY A 82 -6.49 -18.00 104.38
N ALA A 83 -6.42 -18.82 103.32
CA ALA A 83 -6.26 -18.32 101.96
C ALA A 83 -7.54 -17.61 101.49
N ALA A 84 -7.41 -16.68 100.54
CA ALA A 84 -8.56 -15.94 100.01
C ALA A 84 -9.60 -16.90 99.39
N PRO A 85 -10.91 -16.67 99.61
CA PRO A 85 -11.97 -17.48 99.02
C PRO A 85 -11.90 -17.52 97.50
N ARG A 86 -12.17 -18.68 96.90
CA ARG A 86 -12.11 -18.93 95.46
C ARG A 86 -13.49 -19.22 94.91
N TYR A 87 -13.94 -18.42 93.94
CA TYR A 87 -15.25 -18.60 93.33
C TYR A 87 -15.29 -19.85 92.44
N VAL A 88 -16.32 -20.70 92.65
CA VAL A 88 -16.58 -21.93 91.88
C VAL A 88 -17.37 -21.62 90.60
N ILE A 89 -18.11 -20.52 90.62
CA ILE A 89 -18.84 -19.93 89.50
C ILE A 89 -18.52 -18.43 89.46
N PRO A 90 -18.61 -17.73 88.32
CA PRO A 90 -18.57 -16.27 88.29
C PRO A 90 -19.40 -15.62 89.42
N LYS A 91 -18.87 -14.56 90.03
CA LYS A 91 -19.54 -13.87 91.14
C LYS A 91 -20.87 -13.29 90.66
N ALA A 92 -21.94 -13.49 91.44
CA ALA A 92 -23.28 -12.95 91.19
C ALA A 92 -23.87 -13.31 89.81
N ILE A 93 -23.89 -14.60 89.47
CA ILE A 93 -24.61 -15.06 88.27
C ILE A 93 -26.11 -14.90 88.46
N SER A 94 -26.77 -14.18 87.55
CA SER A 94 -28.23 -14.10 87.52
C SER A 94 -28.84 -15.39 86.97
N LEU A 95 -29.63 -16.09 87.77
CA LEU A 95 -30.47 -17.20 87.34
C LEU A 95 -31.88 -16.71 87.11
N GLY A 96 -32.39 -16.89 85.88
CA GLY A 96 -33.79 -16.61 85.55
C GLY A 96 -34.79 -17.43 86.38
N ILE A 97 -36.08 -17.09 86.29
CA ILE A 97 -37.16 -17.80 86.98
C ILE A 97 -37.16 -19.26 86.56
N GLY A 98 -37.04 -20.18 87.52
CA GLY A 98 -37.01 -21.63 87.24
C GLY A 98 -35.73 -22.14 86.58
N TYR A 99 -34.69 -21.30 86.42
CA TYR A 99 -33.44 -21.71 85.79
C TYR A 99 -32.64 -22.59 86.75
N ARG A 100 -31.88 -23.51 86.17
CA ARG A 100 -30.97 -24.41 86.88
C ARG A 100 -29.53 -24.11 86.49
N LEU A 101 -28.65 -23.95 87.47
CA LEU A 101 -27.19 -23.99 87.29
C LEU A 101 -26.66 -25.35 87.73
N ALA A 102 -25.81 -25.97 86.94
CA ALA A 102 -25.04 -27.14 87.33
C ALA A 102 -23.55 -26.86 87.15
N THR A 103 -22.70 -27.14 88.14
CA THR A 103 -21.24 -27.02 88.04
C THR A 103 -20.54 -28.22 88.66
N ASP A 104 -19.45 -28.67 88.05
CA ASP A 104 -18.54 -29.67 88.62
C ASP A 104 -17.26 -29.02 89.18
N GLY A 105 -17.26 -27.68 89.26
CA GLY A 105 -16.12 -26.83 89.63
C GLY A 105 -15.10 -26.55 88.53
N VAL A 106 -15.26 -27.14 87.34
CA VAL A 106 -14.45 -26.80 86.16
C VAL A 106 -15.31 -26.09 85.11
N LYS A 107 -16.53 -26.59 84.89
CA LYS A 107 -17.51 -26.02 83.99
C LYS A 107 -18.81 -25.79 84.75
N PHE A 108 -19.51 -24.72 84.41
CA PHE A 108 -20.90 -24.55 84.79
C PHE A 108 -21.79 -24.50 83.55
N THR A 109 -23.04 -24.89 83.71
CA THR A 109 -24.09 -24.84 82.68
C THR A 109 -25.34 -24.26 83.32
N VAL A 110 -25.94 -23.27 82.67
CA VAL A 110 -27.27 -22.75 83.05
C VAL A 110 -28.28 -23.27 82.04
N THR A 111 -29.32 -23.94 82.52
CA THR A 111 -30.45 -24.39 81.70
C THR A 111 -31.72 -23.64 82.09
N ASP A 112 -32.54 -23.29 81.10
CA ASP A 112 -33.86 -22.71 81.30
C ASP A 112 -34.87 -23.74 81.86
N THR A 113 -36.12 -23.32 82.02
CA THR A 113 -37.22 -24.18 82.52
C THR A 113 -37.57 -25.35 81.60
N ASN A 114 -37.18 -25.30 80.32
CA ASN A 114 -37.35 -26.39 79.36
C ASN A 114 -36.14 -27.33 79.31
N GLY A 115 -35.10 -27.05 80.11
CA GLY A 115 -33.85 -27.80 80.11
C GLY A 115 -32.89 -27.40 78.98
N ALA A 116 -33.17 -26.33 78.23
CA ALA A 116 -32.29 -25.84 77.18
C ALA A 116 -31.14 -25.01 77.78
N ILE A 117 -29.93 -25.18 77.26
CA ILE A 117 -28.76 -24.41 77.71
C ILE A 117 -28.92 -22.95 77.29
N VAL A 118 -28.81 -22.02 78.24
CA VAL A 118 -28.92 -20.59 77.97
C VAL A 118 -27.62 -20.08 77.35
N THR A 119 -27.63 -19.80 76.05
CA THR A 119 -26.52 -19.16 75.32
C THR A 119 -26.84 -17.68 75.08
N THR A 120 -25.98 -16.77 75.52
CA THR A 120 -26.23 -15.31 75.50
C THR A 120 -25.99 -14.63 74.14
N GLY A 121 -25.73 -15.37 73.07
CA GLY A 121 -25.59 -14.82 71.71
C GLY A 121 -26.73 -15.27 70.82
N SER A 122 -27.71 -14.39 70.56
CA SER A 122 -28.73 -14.66 69.54
C SER A 122 -28.10 -14.43 68.16
N VAL A 123 -28.01 -15.47 67.33
CA VAL A 123 -27.78 -15.32 65.89
C VAL A 123 -29.14 -15.26 65.19
N SER A 124 -29.39 -14.25 64.37
CA SER A 124 -30.66 -14.10 63.65
C SER A 124 -30.49 -14.23 62.15
N ASP A 125 -31.41 -14.95 61.53
CA ASP A 125 -31.47 -15.08 60.07
C ASP A 125 -32.06 -13.83 59.38
N THR A 126 -32.64 -12.92 60.15
CA THR A 126 -33.28 -11.69 59.63
C THR A 126 -32.46 -10.43 59.88
N ALA A 127 -31.36 -10.51 60.63
CA ALA A 127 -30.53 -9.35 61.00
C ALA A 127 -29.71 -8.78 59.82
N TYR A 128 -29.65 -9.48 58.69
CA TYR A 128 -28.89 -9.09 57.49
C TYR A 128 -29.84 -9.03 56.29
N ASN A 129 -30.63 -7.97 56.18
CA ASN A 129 -31.43 -7.70 54.98
C ASN A 129 -31.11 -6.32 54.41
N GLU A 130 -31.43 -6.11 53.13
CA GLU A 130 -31.15 -4.90 52.35
C GLU A 130 -31.57 -3.58 53.05
N ALA A 131 -32.61 -3.59 53.88
CA ALA A 131 -33.17 -2.38 54.48
C ALA A 131 -32.68 -2.07 55.91
N THR A 132 -32.11 -3.04 56.64
CA THR A 132 -31.87 -2.90 58.09
C THR A 132 -30.39 -2.93 58.52
N TRP A 133 -29.45 -3.10 57.57
CA TRP A 133 -28.02 -3.27 57.85
C TRP A 133 -27.42 -2.18 58.75
N ASN A 134 -27.83 -0.92 58.58
CA ASN A 134 -27.22 0.21 59.30
C ASN A 134 -27.74 0.39 60.74
N ASP A 135 -28.85 -0.26 61.13
CA ASP A 135 -29.54 0.01 62.39
C ASP A 135 -29.48 -1.15 63.40
N VAL A 136 -29.03 -2.35 63.01
CA VAL A 136 -28.95 -3.53 63.90
C VAL A 136 -27.57 -3.62 64.56
N THR A 137 -27.48 -3.18 65.82
CA THR A 137 -26.21 -3.20 66.61
C THR A 137 -26.16 -4.30 67.68
N ALA A 138 -27.26 -5.01 67.93
CA ALA A 138 -27.39 -5.90 69.10
C ALA A 138 -27.53 -7.40 68.77
N ILE A 139 -27.66 -7.78 67.49
CA ILE A 139 -27.91 -9.17 67.06
C ILE A 139 -26.91 -9.52 65.97
N ALA A 140 -26.13 -10.59 66.17
CA ALA A 140 -25.22 -11.06 65.14
C ALA A 140 -26.03 -11.72 64.01
N PRO A 141 -25.71 -11.44 62.72
CA PRO A 141 -26.35 -12.15 61.63
C PRO A 141 -25.90 -13.61 61.62
N SER A 142 -26.82 -14.50 61.26
CA SER A 142 -26.50 -15.90 60.99
C SER A 142 -25.56 -15.97 59.76
N LYS A 143 -24.77 -17.05 59.65
CA LYS A 143 -23.99 -17.32 58.42
C LYS A 143 -24.88 -17.46 57.19
N ASN A 144 -26.12 -17.92 57.37
CA ASN A 144 -27.08 -18.09 56.29
C ASN A 144 -27.63 -16.74 55.83
N ALA A 145 -28.00 -15.83 56.73
CA ALA A 145 -28.41 -14.47 56.40
C ALA A 145 -27.34 -13.71 55.58
N VAL A 146 -26.07 -13.85 55.96
CA VAL A 146 -24.95 -13.25 55.20
C VAL A 146 -24.80 -13.89 53.82
N ARG A 147 -24.95 -15.22 53.73
CA ARG A 147 -24.85 -15.97 52.48
C ARG A 147 -25.99 -15.60 51.51
N ASP A 148 -27.22 -15.53 52.01
CA ASP A 148 -28.41 -15.25 51.21
C ASP A 148 -28.32 -13.85 50.56
N GLU A 149 -27.83 -12.86 51.30
CA GLU A 149 -27.58 -11.53 50.73
C GLU A 149 -26.42 -11.53 49.72
N PHE A 150 -25.34 -12.29 49.93
CA PHE A 150 -24.29 -12.44 48.93
C PHE A 150 -24.80 -13.10 47.64
N GLU A 151 -25.69 -14.09 47.74
CA GLU A 151 -26.33 -14.74 46.60
C GLU A 151 -27.31 -13.82 45.88
N ASN A 152 -27.95 -12.89 46.59
CA ASN A 152 -28.87 -11.91 45.99
C ASN A 152 -28.17 -10.75 45.25
N ARG A 153 -26.88 -10.47 45.51
CA ARG A 153 -26.18 -9.34 44.86
C ARG A 153 -26.05 -9.46 43.35
N VAL A 154 -25.93 -10.69 42.84
CA VAL A 154 -25.96 -10.98 41.41
C VAL A 154 -26.78 -12.24 41.23
N PRO A 155 -28.10 -12.10 40.97
CA PRO A 155 -28.94 -13.26 40.68
C PRO A 155 -28.31 -14.10 39.57
N LEU A 156 -28.26 -15.42 39.74
CA LEU A 156 -27.74 -16.34 38.73
C LEU A 156 -28.43 -16.13 37.37
N SER A 157 -29.70 -15.70 37.38
CA SER A 157 -30.47 -15.34 36.18
C SER A 157 -29.91 -14.16 35.38
N LEU A 158 -29.02 -13.34 35.96
CA LEU A 158 -28.33 -12.25 35.26
C LEU A 158 -26.97 -12.66 34.69
N PHE A 159 -26.42 -13.82 35.08
CA PHE A 159 -25.10 -14.29 34.66
C PHE A 159 -25.17 -15.75 34.18
N ASP A 160 -25.91 -15.95 33.09
CA ASP A 160 -26.08 -17.23 32.40
C ASP A 160 -25.10 -17.39 31.22
N ALA A 161 -25.09 -18.56 30.58
CA ALA A 161 -24.29 -18.84 29.40
C ALA A 161 -24.49 -17.76 28.32
N GLN A 162 -23.38 -17.29 27.74
CA GLN A 162 -23.38 -16.27 26.68
C GLN A 162 -23.95 -14.90 27.11
N THR A 163 -23.91 -14.58 28.40
CA THR A 163 -24.25 -13.25 28.92
C THR A 163 -23.05 -12.61 29.63
N ILE A 164 -23.01 -11.28 29.66
CA ILE A 164 -22.12 -10.50 30.51
C ILE A 164 -22.92 -9.52 31.37
N LEU A 165 -22.36 -9.04 32.48
CA LEU A 165 -22.96 -7.99 33.30
C LEU A 165 -22.47 -6.61 32.84
N ALA A 166 -23.40 -5.69 32.57
CA ALA A 166 -23.09 -4.29 32.27
C ALA A 166 -23.74 -3.37 33.31
N ALA A 167 -22.96 -2.43 33.85
CA ALA A 167 -23.46 -1.38 34.73
C ALA A 167 -23.98 -0.22 33.87
N VAL A 168 -25.29 -0.23 33.56
CA VAL A 168 -25.96 0.86 32.82
C VAL A 168 -26.39 2.01 33.75
N SER A 169 -26.60 1.70 35.03
CA SER A 169 -26.79 2.66 36.12
C SER A 169 -26.00 2.20 37.36
N ASP A 170 -25.73 3.15 38.26
CA ASP A 170 -24.98 2.86 39.49
C ASP A 170 -25.67 1.75 40.31
N ASN A 171 -24.87 0.79 40.79
CA ASN A 171 -25.30 -0.35 41.62
C ASN A 171 -26.45 -1.22 41.07
N SER A 172 -26.71 -1.20 39.76
CA SER A 172 -27.75 -2.04 39.12
C SER A 172 -27.20 -2.70 37.84
N PRO A 173 -26.45 -3.81 37.96
CA PRO A 173 -25.96 -4.53 36.79
C PRO A 173 -27.13 -5.15 36.01
N VAL A 174 -27.07 -5.07 34.68
CA VAL A 174 -28.01 -5.74 33.77
C VAL A 174 -27.27 -6.76 32.92
N ALA A 175 -27.96 -7.85 32.56
CA ALA A 175 -27.42 -8.86 31.66
C ALA A 175 -27.42 -8.35 30.21
N VAL A 176 -26.30 -8.52 29.51
CA VAL A 176 -26.16 -8.29 28.06
C VAL A 176 -25.92 -9.64 27.40
N ALA A 177 -26.88 -10.10 26.60
CA ALA A 177 -26.73 -11.31 25.81
C ALA A 177 -25.78 -11.09 24.62
N VAL A 178 -24.91 -12.06 24.37
CA VAL A 178 -23.87 -12.01 23.32
C VAL A 178 -24.11 -13.14 22.34
N ALA A 179 -24.62 -12.79 21.15
CA ALA A 179 -24.80 -13.77 20.10
C ALA A 179 -23.45 -14.27 19.53
N VAL A 180 -23.47 -15.40 18.82
CA VAL A 180 -22.29 -15.93 18.12
C VAL A 180 -21.75 -14.89 17.13
N GLN A 181 -20.43 -14.69 17.13
CA GLN A 181 -19.72 -13.69 16.32
C GLN A 181 -20.13 -12.23 16.58
N GLN A 182 -20.73 -11.94 17.73
CA GLN A 182 -21.10 -10.58 18.11
C GLN A 182 -20.01 -9.90 18.96
N VAL A 183 -19.65 -8.67 18.61
CA VAL A 183 -18.74 -7.83 19.41
C VAL A 183 -19.56 -6.98 20.37
N ILE A 184 -19.09 -6.83 21.61
CA ILE A 184 -19.72 -5.98 22.62
C ILE A 184 -19.04 -4.61 22.59
N GLY A 185 -19.83 -3.54 22.64
CA GLY A 185 -19.29 -2.20 22.68
C GLY A 185 -20.29 -1.16 23.15
N ARG A 186 -19.85 0.10 23.17
CA ARG A 186 -20.66 1.25 23.53
C ARG A 186 -20.54 2.32 22.44
N LEU A 187 -21.67 2.65 21.83
CA LEU A 187 -21.78 3.79 20.90
C LEU A 187 -21.77 5.11 21.67
N THR A 188 -21.40 6.20 20.99
CA THR A 188 -21.46 7.55 21.58
C THR A 188 -22.87 7.83 22.12
N GLY A 189 -22.99 8.05 23.43
CA GLY A 189 -24.26 8.33 24.10
C GLY A 189 -25.15 7.11 24.39
N GLY A 190 -24.71 5.88 24.08
CA GLY A 190 -25.48 4.65 24.32
C GLY A 190 -25.03 3.82 25.52
N ASN A 191 -25.84 2.81 25.89
CA ASN A 191 -25.47 1.76 26.85
C ASN A 191 -24.54 0.72 26.21
N ILE A 192 -23.84 -0.05 27.04
CA ILE A 192 -23.07 -1.23 26.58
C ILE A 192 -24.07 -2.27 26.06
N LYS A 193 -23.84 -2.77 24.84
CA LYS A 193 -24.66 -3.82 24.22
C LYS A 193 -23.85 -4.67 23.24
N GLY A 194 -24.42 -5.79 22.81
CA GLY A 194 -23.96 -6.48 21.60
C GLY A 194 -24.20 -5.59 20.37
N LEU A 195 -23.13 -5.21 19.67
CA LEU A 195 -23.22 -4.36 18.49
C LEU A 195 -23.76 -5.16 17.31
N THR A 196 -24.60 -4.53 16.49
CA THR A 196 -24.93 -5.07 15.17
C THR A 196 -23.74 -4.87 14.21
N ALA A 197 -23.69 -5.62 13.11
CA ALA A 197 -22.66 -5.42 12.08
C ALA A 197 -22.62 -3.98 11.58
N THR A 198 -23.79 -3.37 11.36
CA THR A 198 -23.92 -1.97 10.93
C THR A 198 -23.33 -0.99 11.95
N GLU A 199 -23.59 -1.20 13.24
CA GLU A 199 -23.06 -0.32 14.30
C GLU A 199 -21.55 -0.50 14.49
N LEU A 200 -21.04 -1.73 14.38
CA LEU A 200 -19.61 -2.00 14.40
C LEU A 200 -18.91 -1.34 13.21
N THR A 201 -19.48 -1.45 12.01
CA THR A 201 -18.99 -0.74 10.82
C THR A 201 -19.07 0.76 11.00
N ALA A 202 -20.13 1.30 11.62
CA ALA A 202 -20.23 2.73 11.90
C ALA A 202 -19.17 3.22 12.89
N LEU A 203 -18.87 2.44 13.94
CA LEU A 203 -17.77 2.75 14.88
C LEU A 203 -16.41 2.65 14.22
N LEU A 204 -16.18 1.63 13.41
CA LEU A 204 -14.93 1.47 12.67
C LEU A 204 -14.75 2.60 11.64
N ASN A 205 -15.82 3.00 10.96
CA ASN A 205 -15.84 4.13 10.05
C ASN A 205 -15.63 5.46 10.79
N ALA A 206 -16.26 5.67 11.95
CA ALA A 206 -16.06 6.87 12.75
C ALA A 206 -14.63 6.93 13.34
N ALA A 207 -14.08 5.80 13.80
CA ALA A 207 -12.70 5.71 14.27
C ALA A 207 -11.71 5.94 13.12
N THR A 208 -11.99 5.42 11.93
CA THR A 208 -11.20 5.72 10.73
C THR A 208 -11.38 7.16 10.28
N THR A 209 -12.52 7.81 10.52
CA THR A 209 -12.72 9.25 10.21
C THR A 209 -12.04 10.17 11.24
N ALA A 210 -11.97 9.75 12.51
CA ALA A 210 -11.20 10.44 13.55
C ALA A 210 -9.68 10.19 13.43
N LEU A 211 -9.28 9.05 12.84
CA LEU A 211 -7.91 8.76 12.40
C LEU A 211 -7.62 9.24 10.96
N GLN A 212 -8.60 9.79 10.23
CA GLN A 212 -8.43 10.46 8.93
C GLN A 212 -7.81 11.85 9.07
N GLY A 213 -7.09 12.09 10.17
CA GLY A 213 -5.96 13.03 10.21
C GLY A 213 -4.59 12.37 9.97
N ALA A 214 -4.52 11.06 9.66
CA ALA A 214 -3.23 10.35 9.56
C ALA A 214 -3.21 9.15 8.58
N VAL A 215 -3.97 9.21 7.48
CA VAL A 215 -3.41 8.74 6.20
C VAL A 215 -3.67 9.85 5.21
N GLU A 216 -2.86 10.91 5.32
CA GLU A 216 -2.76 11.90 4.27
C GLU A 216 -2.31 11.13 3.02
N LEU A 217 -3.20 10.99 2.04
CA LEU A 217 -2.83 10.42 0.75
C LEU A 217 -1.79 11.34 0.15
N ASP A 218 -0.59 10.80 -0.08
CA ASP A 218 0.52 11.55 -0.62
C ASP A 218 0.06 12.21 -1.93
N THR A 219 0.19 13.53 -2.02
CA THR A 219 -0.15 14.21 -3.27
C THR A 219 0.84 13.75 -4.34
N VAL A 220 0.41 13.72 -5.61
CA VAL A 220 1.30 13.34 -6.73
C VAL A 220 2.62 14.12 -6.70
N THR A 221 2.61 15.35 -6.17
CA THR A 221 3.79 16.19 -5.99
C THR A 221 4.73 15.70 -4.88
N GLU A 222 4.21 15.27 -3.73
CA GLU A 222 5.02 14.74 -2.63
C GLU A 222 5.65 13.39 -2.97
N THR A 223 4.90 12.51 -3.65
CA THR A 223 5.37 11.19 -4.09
C THR A 223 6.50 11.30 -5.10
N VAL A 224 6.40 12.23 -6.05
CA VAL A 224 7.45 12.48 -7.07
C VAL A 224 8.70 13.12 -6.45
N ALA A 225 8.55 13.91 -5.39
CA ALA A 225 9.67 14.56 -4.71
C ALA A 225 10.39 13.66 -3.69
N GLY A 226 9.85 12.47 -3.38
CA GLY A 226 10.47 11.49 -2.48
C GLY A 226 10.67 12.00 -1.05
N VAL A 227 9.95 13.04 -0.66
CA VAL A 227 10.09 13.70 0.64
C VAL A 227 9.27 13.04 1.74
N ASP A 228 8.29 12.20 1.37
CA ASP A 228 7.51 11.45 2.33
C ASP A 228 7.80 9.95 2.25
N THR A 229 8.42 9.44 3.31
CA THR A 229 8.79 8.02 3.45
C THR A 229 7.79 7.23 4.30
N SER A 230 6.69 7.85 4.73
CA SER A 230 5.84 7.35 5.81
C SER A 230 4.39 7.05 5.43
N ARG A 231 3.95 7.40 4.22
CA ARG A 231 2.55 7.24 3.76
C ARG A 231 2.39 6.17 2.67
N ALA A 232 1.22 5.54 2.60
CA ALA A 232 0.91 4.49 1.64
C ALA A 232 0.50 5.08 0.27
N VAL A 233 1.23 4.70 -0.77
CA VAL A 233 0.98 5.12 -2.16
C VAL A 233 -0.14 4.27 -2.77
N THR A 234 -1.12 4.87 -3.43
CA THR A 234 -2.15 4.12 -4.20
C THR A 234 -1.50 3.35 -5.35
N ALA A 235 -2.12 2.28 -5.87
CA ALA A 235 -1.56 1.55 -7.02
C ALA A 235 -1.33 2.46 -8.24
N GLU A 236 -2.20 3.46 -8.45
CA GLU A 236 -2.03 4.49 -9.49
C GLU A 236 -0.90 5.48 -9.17
N GLY A 237 -0.77 5.93 -7.93
CA GLY A 237 0.36 6.77 -7.49
C GLY A 237 1.69 6.02 -7.56
N ALA A 238 1.68 4.73 -7.26
CA ALA A 238 2.84 3.85 -7.34
C ALA A 238 3.18 3.57 -8.81
N HIS A 239 2.19 3.36 -9.68
CA HIS A 239 2.41 3.28 -11.12
C HIS A 239 2.91 4.61 -11.70
N ALA A 240 2.45 5.76 -11.24
CA ALA A 240 2.96 7.07 -11.67
C ALA A 240 4.41 7.29 -11.21
N ALA A 241 4.74 6.98 -9.94
CA ALA A 241 6.09 7.08 -9.41
C ALA A 241 7.05 6.06 -10.07
N ILE A 242 6.59 4.82 -10.25
CA ILE A 242 7.32 3.77 -10.96
C ILE A 242 7.44 4.11 -12.46
N ALA A 243 6.48 4.81 -13.09
CA ALA A 243 6.60 5.26 -14.48
C ALA A 243 7.62 6.39 -14.64
N VAL A 244 7.74 7.28 -13.64
CA VAL A 244 8.81 8.29 -13.58
C VAL A 244 10.17 7.62 -13.38
N ASP A 245 10.27 6.57 -12.56
CA ASP A 245 11.53 5.88 -12.25
C ASP A 245 11.92 4.75 -13.22
N LYS A 246 10.97 4.13 -13.94
CA LYS A 246 11.29 3.02 -14.85
C LYS A 246 12.02 3.45 -16.11
N ASN A 247 12.05 4.74 -16.46
CA ASN A 247 13.00 5.18 -17.49
C ASN A 247 13.35 6.69 -17.50
N PRO A 248 13.99 7.25 -16.46
CA PRO A 248 14.67 8.55 -16.59
C PRO A 248 15.78 8.53 -17.67
N LEU A 249 16.08 7.35 -18.25
CA LEU A 249 16.97 7.15 -19.39
C LEU A 249 16.25 7.05 -20.76
N ALA A 250 14.93 6.84 -20.84
CA ALA A 250 14.16 6.84 -22.11
C ALA A 250 14.22 8.21 -22.75
N ARG A 251 13.99 9.25 -21.93
CA ARG A 251 14.07 10.66 -22.36
C ARG A 251 15.50 11.13 -22.68
N ALA A 252 16.53 10.32 -22.39
CA ALA A 252 17.91 10.63 -22.71
C ALA A 252 18.37 10.07 -24.07
N GLN A 253 17.61 9.17 -24.70
CA GLN A 253 17.95 8.63 -26.01
C GLN A 253 17.47 9.57 -27.13
N GLY A 254 18.22 9.63 -28.22
CA GLY A 254 17.86 10.43 -29.39
C GLY A 254 18.71 10.12 -30.61
N VAL A 255 18.25 10.53 -31.78
CA VAL A 255 18.98 10.49 -33.04
C VAL A 255 19.52 11.89 -33.34
N ASN A 256 20.83 12.05 -33.25
CA ASN A 256 21.51 13.28 -33.63
C ASN A 256 21.69 13.31 -35.16
N MET A 257 21.25 14.39 -35.78
CA MET A 257 21.25 14.61 -37.22
C MET A 257 22.15 15.80 -37.55
N THR A 258 23.01 15.65 -38.56
CA THR A 258 23.75 16.75 -39.17
C THR A 258 22.99 17.32 -40.35
N ALA A 259 23.09 18.63 -40.56
CA ALA A 259 22.45 19.28 -41.70
C ALA A 259 23.00 18.76 -43.03
N ALA A 260 22.12 18.63 -44.02
CA ALA A 260 22.46 18.44 -45.42
C ALA A 260 21.43 19.18 -46.26
N ALA A 261 21.90 20.01 -47.19
CA ALA A 261 21.03 20.76 -48.09
C ALA A 261 20.50 19.93 -49.27
N SER A 262 21.11 18.77 -49.55
CA SER A 262 20.68 17.82 -50.58
C SER A 262 21.33 16.44 -50.37
N GLY A 263 20.84 15.42 -51.07
CA GLY A 263 21.49 14.12 -51.20
C GLY A 263 21.36 13.21 -49.97
N SER A 264 20.54 13.56 -48.98
CA SER A 264 20.19 12.67 -47.88
C SER A 264 18.85 13.01 -47.26
N SER A 265 18.11 11.98 -46.92
CA SER A 265 16.83 12.10 -46.24
C SER A 265 16.97 12.44 -44.75
N GLY A 266 15.87 12.89 -44.13
CA GLY A 266 15.63 12.82 -42.70
C GLY A 266 15.41 11.38 -42.20
N ILE A 267 14.81 11.27 -41.02
CA ILE A 267 14.35 10.01 -40.42
C ILE A 267 13.06 9.62 -41.14
N MET A 268 13.05 8.48 -41.83
CA MET A 268 11.99 8.06 -42.74
C MET A 268 11.12 6.98 -42.10
N VAL A 269 9.81 7.19 -42.13
CA VAL A 269 8.78 6.17 -41.94
C VAL A 269 8.17 5.87 -43.31
N ALA A 270 8.07 4.59 -43.67
CA ALA A 270 7.49 4.20 -44.95
C ALA A 270 6.04 4.69 -45.07
N ASP A 271 5.62 4.97 -46.30
CA ASP A 271 4.24 5.36 -46.57
C ASP A 271 3.23 4.34 -46.03
N SER A 272 2.13 4.84 -45.48
CA SER A 272 1.10 4.05 -44.85
C SER A 272 -0.19 4.86 -44.70
N VAL A 273 -1.31 4.19 -44.88
CA VAL A 273 -2.65 4.76 -44.65
C VAL A 273 -2.83 5.28 -43.24
N HIS A 274 -2.09 4.78 -42.24
CA HIS A 274 -2.19 5.31 -40.86
C HIS A 274 -1.62 6.73 -40.73
N LEU A 275 -0.78 7.17 -41.67
CA LEU A 275 -0.24 8.52 -41.71
C LEU A 275 -1.09 9.48 -42.55
N ASP A 276 -2.06 8.94 -43.29
CA ASP A 276 -3.03 9.70 -44.09
C ASP A 276 -4.13 10.25 -43.16
N GLN A 277 -4.23 11.59 -43.05
CA GLN A 277 -5.18 12.24 -42.13
C GLN A 277 -6.50 12.60 -42.81
N GLY A 278 -6.59 12.43 -44.12
CA GLY A 278 -7.74 12.78 -44.95
C GLY A 278 -8.13 14.24 -44.78
N THR A 279 -9.43 14.44 -44.54
CA THR A 279 -10.06 15.70 -44.10
C THR A 279 -10.25 15.78 -42.58
N GLY A 280 -9.70 14.81 -41.85
CA GLY A 280 -9.91 14.65 -40.42
C GLY A 280 -9.12 15.65 -39.58
N ALA A 281 -9.46 15.69 -38.29
CA ALA A 281 -8.66 16.38 -37.29
C ALA A 281 -7.41 15.57 -36.98
N PHE A 282 -6.27 16.21 -36.74
CA PHE A 282 -5.03 15.51 -36.40
C PHE A 282 -4.12 16.34 -35.50
N THR A 283 -3.11 15.71 -34.90
CA THR A 283 -2.09 16.37 -34.09
C THR A 283 -0.72 15.84 -34.46
N LEU A 284 0.26 16.73 -34.60
CA LEU A 284 1.67 16.40 -34.77
C LEU A 284 2.43 16.89 -33.53
N SER A 285 3.19 16.02 -32.85
CA SER A 285 4.05 16.42 -31.72
C SER A 285 5.46 15.87 -31.86
N CYS A 286 6.48 16.72 -31.82
CA CYS A 286 7.88 16.30 -31.89
C CYS A 286 8.67 16.84 -30.70
N LYS A 287 9.56 16.00 -30.19
CA LYS A 287 10.55 16.38 -29.18
C LYS A 287 11.92 16.51 -29.80
N ARG A 288 12.49 17.72 -29.76
CA ARG A 288 13.68 18.08 -30.53
C ARG A 288 14.65 18.94 -29.73
N ASN A 289 15.92 18.87 -30.09
CA ASN A 289 16.91 19.88 -29.77
C ASN A 289 17.50 20.39 -31.09
N LEU A 290 17.04 21.54 -31.57
CA LEU A 290 17.55 22.11 -32.82
C LEU A 290 18.80 22.96 -32.58
N ALA A 291 19.76 22.86 -33.51
CA ALA A 291 20.96 23.68 -33.50
C ALA A 291 20.63 25.18 -33.66
N SER A 292 19.53 25.49 -34.34
CA SER A 292 18.95 26.83 -34.45
C SER A 292 17.45 26.71 -34.71
N TYR A 293 16.69 27.65 -34.16
CA TYR A 293 15.24 27.74 -34.35
C TYR A 293 14.83 28.79 -35.38
N VAL A 294 15.77 29.59 -35.86
CA VAL A 294 15.55 30.67 -36.84
C VAL A 294 16.00 30.27 -38.26
N VAL A 295 16.10 28.96 -38.51
CA VAL A 295 16.35 28.36 -39.82
C VAL A 295 15.09 27.65 -40.30
N ALA A 296 14.99 27.33 -41.59
CA ALA A 296 13.89 26.52 -42.13
C ALA A 296 14.10 25.05 -41.72
N ALA A 297 13.88 24.75 -40.44
CA ALA A 297 13.95 23.39 -39.93
C ALA A 297 12.63 22.68 -40.26
N ILE A 298 12.70 21.64 -41.08
CA ILE A 298 11.56 20.73 -41.28
C ILE A 298 11.54 19.79 -40.08
N LEU A 299 10.48 19.92 -39.28
CA LEU A 299 10.29 19.13 -38.06
C LEU A 299 9.70 17.78 -38.45
N MET A 300 8.55 17.79 -39.14
CA MET A 300 7.85 16.63 -39.65
C MET A 300 7.24 16.93 -41.01
N GLU A 301 7.15 15.93 -41.89
CA GLU A 301 6.58 16.09 -43.21
C GLU A 301 6.02 14.78 -43.76
N LYS A 302 4.87 14.86 -44.41
CA LYS A 302 4.36 13.91 -45.38
C LYS A 302 3.68 14.73 -46.47
N HIS A 303 4.46 15.23 -47.42
CA HIS A 303 4.03 16.21 -48.42
C HIS A 303 4.76 15.95 -49.74
N ASP A 304 4.04 15.95 -50.86
CA ASP A 304 4.58 15.70 -52.21
C ASP A 304 4.81 16.99 -53.02
N ASP A 305 4.98 18.11 -52.31
CA ASP A 305 4.97 19.49 -52.78
C ASP A 305 3.60 20.04 -53.21
N THR A 306 2.56 19.21 -53.31
CA THR A 306 1.18 19.66 -53.61
C THR A 306 0.18 19.26 -52.51
N THR A 307 0.20 17.99 -52.10
CA THR A 307 -0.75 17.38 -51.18
C THR A 307 -0.03 16.86 -49.94
N GLY A 308 -0.60 17.11 -48.77
CA GLY A 308 -0.10 16.57 -47.50
C GLY A 308 0.09 17.62 -46.42
N TYR A 309 0.97 17.34 -45.47
CA TYR A 309 1.28 18.25 -44.36
C TYR A 309 2.79 18.39 -44.11
N ARG A 310 3.23 19.61 -43.79
CA ARG A 310 4.63 19.92 -43.46
C ARG A 310 4.68 20.84 -42.24
N PHE A 311 5.20 20.33 -41.13
CA PHE A 311 5.41 21.08 -39.89
C PHE A 311 6.87 21.53 -39.78
N SER A 312 7.10 22.83 -39.71
CA SER A 312 8.44 23.43 -39.80
C SER A 312 8.56 24.71 -38.96
N THR A 313 9.78 25.25 -38.88
CA THR A 313 10.04 26.60 -38.34
C THR A 313 10.28 27.60 -39.47
N VAL A 314 9.86 28.85 -39.26
CA VAL A 314 10.06 29.96 -40.21
C VAL A 314 11.46 30.56 -40.05
N VAL A 315 12.15 30.77 -41.18
CA VAL A 315 13.45 31.44 -41.22
C VAL A 315 13.34 32.84 -40.59
N THR A 316 14.39 33.26 -39.88
CA THR A 316 14.51 34.59 -39.25
C THR A 316 13.63 34.83 -38.03
N THR A 317 12.36 34.43 -38.04
CA THR A 317 11.43 34.67 -36.91
C THR A 317 11.38 33.52 -35.91
N GLY A 318 11.66 32.29 -36.35
CA GLY A 318 11.51 31.09 -35.55
C GLY A 318 10.05 30.76 -35.20
N TYR A 319 9.09 31.33 -35.93
CA TYR A 319 7.68 31.00 -35.77
C TYR A 319 7.45 29.54 -36.18
N LEU A 320 6.43 28.92 -35.59
CA LEU A 320 6.00 27.60 -35.98
C LEU A 320 5.10 27.72 -37.22
N LYS A 321 5.30 26.84 -38.19
CA LYS A 321 4.56 26.85 -39.46
C LYS A 321 4.04 25.46 -39.75
N LEU A 322 2.76 25.35 -40.07
CA LEU A 322 2.15 24.15 -40.64
C LEU A 322 1.65 24.50 -42.04
N GLU A 323 2.10 23.74 -43.03
CA GLU A 323 1.54 23.74 -44.37
C GLU A 323 0.60 22.54 -44.50
N ILE A 324 -0.61 22.76 -44.98
CA ILE A 324 -1.57 21.73 -45.36
C ILE A 324 -1.91 21.99 -46.82
N ASN A 325 -1.45 21.12 -47.72
CA ASN A 325 -1.43 21.35 -49.17
C ASN A 325 -0.74 22.69 -49.48
N ASP A 326 -1.45 23.60 -50.16
CA ASP A 326 -0.99 24.95 -50.50
C ASP A 326 -1.27 26.00 -49.39
N THR A 327 -2.05 25.65 -48.36
CA THR A 327 -2.43 26.58 -47.29
C THR A 327 -1.42 26.58 -46.16
N THR A 328 -0.93 27.78 -45.83
CA THR A 328 0.07 27.99 -44.77
C THR A 328 -0.57 28.58 -43.51
N TYR A 329 -0.33 27.95 -42.37
CA TYR A 329 -0.66 28.43 -41.03
C TYR A 329 0.63 28.76 -40.28
N THR A 330 0.75 29.97 -39.74
CA THR A 330 1.95 30.38 -38.98
C THR A 330 1.54 30.88 -37.60
N SER A 331 2.26 30.46 -36.55
CA SER A 331 2.01 30.95 -35.19
C SER A 331 2.13 32.46 -35.12
N SER A 332 1.24 33.13 -34.38
CA SER A 332 1.26 34.60 -34.27
C SER A 332 2.37 35.13 -33.34
N ALA A 333 3.20 34.25 -32.80
CA ALA A 333 4.34 34.55 -31.95
C ALA A 333 5.44 33.49 -32.15
N ALA A 334 6.69 33.85 -31.84
CA ALA A 334 7.77 32.89 -31.71
C ALA A 334 7.66 32.21 -30.34
N PRO A 335 7.91 30.90 -30.24
CA PRO A 335 8.15 30.27 -28.94
C PRO A 335 9.41 30.88 -28.30
N SER A 336 9.41 31.10 -26.98
CA SER A 336 10.56 31.65 -26.25
C SER A 336 11.60 30.56 -25.98
N ILE A 337 12.46 30.31 -26.97
CA ILE A 337 13.37 29.15 -26.97
C ILE A 337 14.83 29.54 -27.17
N VAL A 338 15.70 28.81 -26.49
CA VAL A 338 17.17 28.93 -26.60
C VAL A 338 17.66 27.82 -27.53
N ALA A 339 18.40 28.18 -28.58
CA ALA A 339 19.03 27.21 -29.48
C ALA A 339 19.87 26.18 -28.71
N GLY A 340 19.87 24.92 -29.15
CA GLY A 340 20.60 23.86 -28.44
C GLY A 340 19.90 23.33 -27.18
N THR A 341 18.68 23.79 -26.85
CA THR A 341 17.86 23.24 -25.76
C THR A 341 16.77 22.31 -26.30
N GLU A 342 16.48 21.26 -25.55
CA GLU A 342 15.35 20.36 -25.85
C GLU A 342 14.03 21.10 -25.65
N ARG A 343 13.12 20.94 -26.62
CA ARG A 343 11.77 21.50 -26.64
C ARG A 343 10.80 20.50 -27.24
N GLU A 344 9.55 20.61 -26.84
CA GLU A 344 8.45 19.88 -27.47
C GLU A 344 7.58 20.84 -28.27
N PHE A 345 7.40 20.55 -29.56
CA PHE A 345 6.56 21.33 -30.46
C PHE A 345 5.36 20.50 -30.86
N THR A 346 4.17 21.05 -30.65
CA THR A 346 2.92 20.39 -30.98
C THR A 346 2.05 21.30 -31.83
N VAL A 347 1.39 20.76 -32.84
CA VAL A 347 0.37 21.46 -33.61
C VAL A 347 -0.89 20.61 -33.70
N THR A 348 -2.03 21.19 -33.34
CA THR A 348 -3.34 20.53 -33.38
C THR A 348 -4.17 21.15 -34.49
N VAL A 349 -4.75 20.31 -35.34
CA VAL A 349 -5.57 20.70 -36.50
C VAL A 349 -7.00 20.23 -36.29
N SER A 350 -7.95 21.17 -36.27
CA SER A 350 -9.38 20.93 -36.06
C SER A 350 -10.19 21.48 -37.23
N PRO A 351 -10.53 20.64 -38.23
CA PRO A 351 -11.45 21.00 -39.30
C PRO A 351 -12.84 21.30 -38.74
N GLY A 352 -13.37 22.49 -39.04
CA GLY A 352 -14.75 22.86 -38.78
C GLY A 352 -15.65 22.51 -39.98
N THR A 353 -16.87 23.04 -39.99
CA THR A 353 -17.78 22.88 -41.14
C THR A 353 -17.31 23.61 -42.39
N THR A 354 -16.54 24.68 -42.22
CA THR A 354 -16.12 25.58 -43.31
C THR A 354 -14.63 25.91 -43.23
N ASN A 355 -14.10 26.07 -42.02
CA ASN A 355 -12.73 26.49 -41.78
C ASN A 355 -11.99 25.51 -40.88
N THR A 356 -10.73 25.27 -41.19
CA THR A 356 -9.79 24.51 -40.37
C THR A 356 -9.15 25.46 -39.35
N THR A 357 -9.15 25.06 -38.09
CA THR A 357 -8.48 25.77 -37.00
C THR A 357 -7.18 25.06 -36.64
N VAL A 358 -6.06 25.80 -36.63
CA VAL A 358 -4.73 25.29 -36.27
C VAL A 358 -4.23 26.00 -35.02
N THR A 359 -3.85 25.24 -34.00
CA THR A 359 -3.26 25.78 -32.76
C THR A 359 -1.86 25.22 -32.56
N PHE A 360 -0.89 26.10 -32.29
CA PHE A 360 0.50 25.75 -32.04
C PHE A 360 0.81 25.77 -30.55
N TYR A 361 1.65 24.85 -30.11
CA TYR A 361 2.12 24.73 -28.73
C TYR A 361 3.64 24.52 -28.70
N CYS A 362 4.26 25.02 -27.63
CA CYS A 362 5.63 24.74 -27.26
C CYS A 362 5.65 24.41 -25.77
N ASP A 363 6.25 23.27 -25.41
CA ASP A 363 6.35 22.81 -24.02
C ASP A 363 4.98 22.77 -23.29
N GLY A 364 3.94 22.31 -24.00
CA GLY A 364 2.57 22.22 -23.48
C GLY A 364 1.80 23.54 -23.42
N ILE A 365 2.39 24.66 -23.86
CA ILE A 365 1.82 26.01 -23.77
C ILE A 365 1.50 26.55 -25.16
N ILE A 366 0.32 27.16 -25.35
CA ILE A 366 -0.10 27.76 -26.62
C ILE A 366 0.89 28.86 -27.05
N VAL A 367 1.30 28.83 -28.32
CA VAL A 367 2.18 29.83 -28.95
C VAL A 367 1.34 30.76 -29.82
N GLY A 368 0.98 31.91 -29.26
CA GLY A 368 0.19 32.92 -29.96
C GLY A 368 -1.30 32.60 -29.99
N THR A 369 -1.96 32.94 -31.10
CA THR A 369 -3.40 32.76 -31.33
C THR A 369 -3.64 31.66 -32.36
N ALA A 370 -4.77 30.96 -32.23
CA ALA A 370 -5.19 29.95 -33.21
C ALA A 370 -5.38 30.59 -34.60
N GLN A 371 -4.93 29.89 -35.63
CA GLN A 371 -5.02 30.31 -37.02
C GLN A 371 -6.22 29.61 -37.68
N THR A 372 -6.88 30.29 -38.63
CA THR A 372 -8.03 29.73 -39.35
C THR A 372 -7.95 30.01 -40.83
N ALA A 373 -8.24 29.01 -41.66
CA ALA A 373 -8.40 29.15 -43.11
C ALA A 373 -9.50 28.21 -43.61
N THR A 374 -9.90 28.34 -44.87
CA THR A 374 -10.89 27.44 -45.49
C THR A 374 -10.44 25.98 -45.40
N ASN A 375 -11.39 25.06 -45.23
CA ASN A 375 -11.09 23.63 -45.23
C ASN A 375 -10.37 23.19 -46.51
N GLU A 376 -9.34 22.37 -46.33
CA GLU A 376 -8.63 21.69 -47.41
C GLU A 376 -9.35 20.37 -47.80
N THR A 377 -9.01 19.84 -48.98
CA THR A 377 -9.72 18.67 -49.56
C THR A 377 -9.28 17.32 -49.02
N THR A 378 -7.98 17.08 -48.90
CA THR A 378 -7.38 15.88 -48.26
C THR A 378 -5.90 16.15 -48.03
N THR A 379 -5.29 15.39 -47.12
CA THR A 379 -3.84 15.34 -46.90
C THR A 379 -3.23 14.00 -47.31
N ASP A 380 -4.03 13.10 -47.87
CA ASP A 380 -3.58 11.75 -48.23
C ASP A 380 -2.68 11.80 -49.46
N ASN A 381 -1.55 11.10 -49.38
CA ASN A 381 -0.59 10.99 -50.48
C ASN A 381 0.21 9.69 -50.35
N ALA A 382 0.97 9.33 -51.40
CA ALA A 382 1.76 8.10 -51.42
C ALA A 382 3.24 8.32 -51.05
N VAL A 383 3.59 9.45 -50.42
CA VAL A 383 4.97 9.74 -50.02
C VAL A 383 5.22 9.29 -48.58
N SER A 384 6.47 8.90 -48.31
CA SER A 384 6.93 8.56 -46.96
C SER A 384 6.81 9.75 -46.01
N PHE A 385 6.66 9.46 -44.73
CA PHE A 385 6.77 10.46 -43.68
C PHE A 385 8.24 10.66 -43.30
N TYR A 386 8.64 11.92 -43.12
CA TYR A 386 9.99 12.31 -42.74
C TYR A 386 9.97 13.16 -41.47
N ALA A 387 10.88 12.84 -40.56
CA ALA A 387 11.21 13.63 -39.39
C ALA A 387 12.61 14.23 -39.54
N MET A 388 12.81 15.48 -39.10
CA MET A 388 14.10 16.19 -39.23
C MET A 388 14.61 16.33 -40.67
N GLY A 389 13.73 16.55 -41.64
CA GLY A 389 14.12 16.71 -43.03
C GLY A 389 13.03 16.28 -44.02
N THR A 390 13.46 16.05 -45.27
CA THR A 390 12.65 15.49 -46.36
C THR A 390 13.28 14.19 -46.87
N ASP A 391 12.92 13.72 -48.06
CA ASP A 391 13.63 12.69 -48.80
C ASP A 391 15.05 13.11 -49.26
N ALA A 392 15.31 14.41 -49.38
CA ALA A 392 16.53 14.98 -49.94
C ALA A 392 17.30 15.91 -48.98
N ILE A 393 16.65 16.44 -47.94
CA ILE A 393 17.21 17.44 -47.01
C ILE A 393 17.27 16.88 -45.59
N ARG A 394 18.31 17.23 -44.82
CA ARG A 394 18.40 16.99 -43.36
C ARG A 394 18.45 18.29 -42.57
N THR A 395 17.63 18.35 -41.53
CA THR A 395 17.67 19.37 -40.48
C THR A 395 18.70 18.99 -39.41
N ALA A 396 19.56 19.92 -39.01
CA ALA A 396 20.50 19.68 -37.90
C ALA A 396 19.83 19.75 -36.53
N GLY A 397 20.09 18.75 -35.68
CA GLY A 397 19.61 18.71 -34.30
C GLY A 397 19.47 17.29 -33.78
N ILE A 398 18.92 17.15 -32.58
CA ILE A 398 18.64 15.85 -31.96
C ILE A 398 17.14 15.62 -31.99
N ASN A 399 16.73 14.50 -32.56
CA ASN A 399 15.37 14.00 -32.48
C ASN A 399 15.24 13.02 -31.31
N LYS A 400 14.21 13.21 -30.46
CA LYS A 400 13.91 12.31 -29.34
C LYS A 400 12.50 11.74 -29.36
N GLY A 401 11.66 12.24 -30.26
CA GLY A 401 10.39 11.59 -30.55
C GLY A 401 9.54 12.33 -31.55
N ASP A 402 8.67 11.56 -32.20
CA ASP A 402 7.70 12.00 -33.19
C ASP A 402 6.40 11.25 -32.97
N LEU A 403 5.33 12.00 -32.79
CA LEU A 403 3.99 11.50 -32.56
C LEU A 403 3.04 12.08 -33.59
N VAL A 404 2.22 11.23 -34.20
CA VAL A 404 1.11 11.62 -35.07
C VAL A 404 -0.17 11.05 -34.46
N TYR A 405 -1.19 11.89 -34.31
CA TYR A 405 -2.52 11.48 -33.84
C TYR A 405 -3.54 11.79 -34.92
N ASN A 406 -4.48 10.88 -35.16
CA ASN A 406 -5.64 11.06 -36.04
C ASN A 406 -6.80 11.85 -35.40
N ARG A 407 -6.47 12.68 -34.40
CA ARG A 407 -7.41 13.57 -33.70
C ARG A 407 -6.70 14.83 -33.26
N ALA A 408 -7.47 15.91 -33.12
CA ALA A 408 -7.00 17.11 -32.43
C ALA A 408 -6.96 16.86 -30.91
N LEU A 409 -5.78 16.94 -30.31
CA LEU A 409 -5.63 16.97 -28.86
C LEU A 409 -6.16 18.29 -28.30
N THR A 410 -6.82 18.22 -27.15
CA THR A 410 -7.20 19.39 -26.36
C THR A 410 -5.96 20.03 -25.72
N ALA A 411 -6.04 21.30 -25.31
CA ALA A 411 -4.94 21.96 -24.64
C ALA A 411 -4.50 21.23 -23.34
N ALA A 412 -5.44 20.59 -22.64
CA ALA A 412 -5.14 19.78 -21.46
C ALA A 412 -4.36 18.51 -21.83
N GLU A 413 -4.74 17.82 -22.89
CA GLU A 413 -4.03 16.63 -23.38
C GLU A 413 -2.64 16.98 -23.92
N VAL A 414 -2.47 18.12 -24.59
CA VAL A 414 -1.13 18.58 -25.03
C VAL A 414 -0.23 18.91 -23.83
N LEU A 415 -0.78 19.52 -22.77
CA LEU A 415 -0.03 19.77 -21.55
C LEU A 415 0.33 18.46 -20.81
N ASP A 416 -0.59 17.49 -20.79
CA ASP A 416 -0.36 16.17 -20.23
C ASP A 416 0.72 15.42 -21.00
N LEU A 417 0.64 15.43 -22.34
CA LEU A 417 1.63 14.86 -23.25
C LEU A 417 3.05 15.39 -22.95
N TYR A 418 3.19 16.71 -22.80
CA TYR A 418 4.48 17.32 -22.48
C TYR A 418 5.04 16.84 -21.12
N ARG A 419 4.20 16.84 -20.08
CA ARG A 419 4.61 16.50 -18.71
C ARG A 419 4.92 15.01 -18.56
N ASN A 420 4.02 14.18 -19.06
CA ASN A 420 3.96 12.76 -18.73
C ASN A 420 4.40 11.86 -19.90
N GLY A 421 4.54 12.41 -21.11
CA GLY A 421 4.72 11.62 -22.33
C GLY A 421 3.37 11.17 -22.90
N ILE A 422 3.41 10.36 -23.95
CA ILE A 422 2.20 9.81 -24.55
C ILE A 422 1.46 8.93 -23.53
N ASN A 423 0.15 9.13 -23.41
CA ASN A 423 -0.69 8.31 -22.54
C ASN A 423 -0.66 6.86 -23.02
N PHE A 424 -0.65 5.90 -22.10
CA PHE A 424 -0.73 4.48 -22.43
C PHE A 424 -1.96 4.15 -23.28
N ALA A 425 -3.09 4.83 -23.03
CA ALA A 425 -4.29 4.71 -23.84
C ALA A 425 -4.14 5.26 -25.27
N ASP A 426 -3.14 6.10 -25.55
CA ASP A 426 -2.90 6.59 -26.91
C ASP A 426 -1.81 5.79 -27.63
N LYS A 427 -0.87 5.12 -26.92
CA LYS A 427 0.13 4.23 -27.56
C LYS A 427 -0.52 3.13 -28.37
N TRP A 428 -1.61 2.53 -27.89
CA TRP A 428 -2.26 1.39 -28.57
C TRP A 428 -3.71 1.64 -28.98
N GLY A 429 -4.13 2.91 -29.04
CA GLY A 429 -5.53 3.29 -29.21
C GLY A 429 -6.32 3.22 -27.91
N ASN A 430 -7.36 4.07 -27.82
CA ASN A 430 -8.16 4.18 -26.61
C ASN A 430 -8.70 2.79 -26.25
N GLN A 431 -8.16 2.18 -25.20
CA GLN A 431 -8.59 0.85 -24.73
C GLN A 431 -10.06 0.85 -24.28
N THR A 432 -10.69 2.02 -24.18
CA THR A 432 -12.14 2.11 -24.06
C THR A 432 -12.78 1.76 -25.40
N ASN A 433 -13.11 0.49 -25.53
CA ASN A 433 -13.91 -0.04 -26.62
C ASN A 433 -15.17 0.84 -26.79
N THR A 434 -15.25 1.53 -27.93
CA THR A 434 -16.39 2.42 -28.27
C THR A 434 -17.65 1.61 -28.52
N VAL A 435 -17.46 0.32 -28.80
CA VAL A 435 -18.50 -0.70 -28.81
C VAL A 435 -18.20 -1.61 -27.64
N GLY A 436 -18.43 -1.14 -26.41
CA GLY A 436 -18.15 -1.92 -25.19
C GLY A 436 -18.65 -3.35 -25.38
N ASN A 437 -17.75 -4.35 -25.21
CA ASN A 437 -17.99 -5.76 -25.51
C ASN A 437 -19.40 -6.10 -25.05
N PRO A 438 -20.39 -6.13 -25.95
CA PRO A 438 -21.74 -6.27 -25.49
C PRO A 438 -21.80 -7.74 -25.15
N GLU A 439 -21.69 -8.02 -23.85
CA GLU A 439 -22.27 -9.22 -23.28
C GLU A 439 -23.64 -9.32 -23.98
N PHE A 440 -23.85 -10.38 -24.78
CA PHE A 440 -25.03 -10.53 -25.63
C PHE A 440 -26.24 -10.81 -24.71
N VAL A 441 -26.59 -9.89 -23.81
CA VAL A 441 -27.44 -10.15 -22.63
C VAL A 441 -28.90 -10.35 -23.02
N SER A 442 -29.28 -9.89 -24.22
CA SER A 442 -30.57 -10.15 -24.83
C SER A 442 -30.52 -9.72 -26.29
N ASN A 443 -31.48 -10.20 -27.08
CA ASN A 443 -31.82 -9.76 -28.43
C ASN A 443 -32.15 -8.25 -28.58
N THR A 444 -31.72 -7.39 -27.64
CA THR A 444 -32.14 -6.00 -27.50
C THR A 444 -31.02 -4.97 -27.63
N THR A 445 -29.75 -5.37 -27.76
CA THR A 445 -28.63 -4.43 -27.95
C THR A 445 -28.12 -4.42 -29.39
N GLY A 446 -28.82 -3.73 -30.28
CA GLY A 446 -28.27 -3.23 -31.57
C GLY A 446 -27.93 -4.24 -32.67
N TRP A 447 -27.71 -5.53 -32.37
CA TRP A 447 -27.34 -6.55 -33.34
C TRP A 447 -28.56 -7.08 -34.12
N THR A 448 -28.54 -7.06 -35.46
CA THR A 448 -29.66 -7.55 -36.31
C THR A 448 -29.17 -8.45 -37.45
N SER A 449 -29.75 -9.63 -37.64
CA SER A 449 -29.47 -10.51 -38.79
C SER A 449 -30.57 -10.46 -39.85
N THR A 450 -30.20 -10.66 -41.12
CA THR A 450 -31.15 -10.76 -42.26
C THR A 450 -31.33 -12.18 -42.80
N ALA A 451 -30.52 -13.16 -42.36
CA ALA A 451 -30.53 -14.52 -42.91
C ALA A 451 -30.08 -15.63 -41.93
N TYR A 452 -29.97 -15.35 -40.64
CA TYR A 452 -29.37 -16.25 -39.64
C TYR A 452 -30.07 -16.16 -38.29
N VAL A 453 -30.12 -17.26 -37.54
CA VAL A 453 -30.52 -17.24 -36.12
C VAL A 453 -29.30 -16.89 -35.29
N ILE A 454 -29.32 -15.74 -34.62
CA ILE A 454 -28.30 -15.37 -33.62
C ILE A 454 -28.73 -15.98 -32.30
N SER A 455 -27.88 -16.82 -31.73
CA SER A 455 -28.10 -17.38 -30.40
C SER A 455 -26.88 -17.15 -29.50
N ARG A 456 -27.15 -16.86 -28.23
CA ARG A 456 -26.13 -16.77 -27.18
C ARG A 456 -25.77 -18.19 -26.77
N VAL A 457 -24.49 -18.55 -26.86
CA VAL A 457 -24.00 -19.85 -26.39
C VAL A 457 -22.92 -19.61 -25.35
N ASP A 458 -22.98 -20.35 -24.25
CA ASP A 458 -21.91 -20.40 -23.26
C ASP A 458 -20.73 -21.12 -23.89
N SER A 459 -19.56 -20.48 -23.91
CA SER A 459 -18.33 -21.03 -24.50
C SER A 459 -17.86 -22.31 -23.80
N GLU A 460 -18.39 -22.61 -22.61
CA GLU A 460 -18.16 -23.83 -21.86
C GLU A 460 -18.99 -25.01 -22.39
N ILE A 461 -20.03 -24.76 -23.19
CA ILE A 461 -20.96 -25.76 -23.73
C ILE A 461 -20.71 -26.04 -25.23
N ASP A 462 -20.01 -25.16 -25.99
CA ASP A 462 -19.56 -25.41 -27.38
C ASP A 462 -18.50 -24.37 -27.84
N PRO A 463 -17.24 -24.78 -28.24
CA PRO A 463 -16.85 -24.67 -29.65
C PRO A 463 -15.72 -25.64 -30.16
N GLY A 464 -15.76 -26.98 -30.11
CA GLY A 464 -16.79 -27.89 -29.60
C GLY A 464 -16.49 -28.55 -28.24
N THR A 465 -15.35 -28.18 -27.65
CA THR A 465 -14.95 -28.17 -26.23
C THR A 465 -13.53 -27.58 -26.19
N SER A 466 -13.37 -26.35 -25.68
CA SER A 466 -12.11 -25.57 -25.49
C SER A 466 -11.36 -25.18 -26.79
N SER A 467 -10.80 -23.99 -26.95
CA SER A 467 -10.03 -23.19 -25.99
C SER A 467 -10.24 -21.69 -26.19
N VAL A 468 -10.92 -21.04 -25.24
CA VAL A 468 -10.69 -19.62 -24.92
C VAL A 468 -9.65 -19.62 -23.81
N THR A 469 -8.53 -18.96 -24.04
CA THR A 469 -7.31 -19.01 -23.21
C THR A 469 -7.60 -18.77 -21.72
N GLU A 470 -6.95 -19.55 -20.87
CA GLU A 470 -6.99 -19.43 -19.40
C GLU A 470 -6.70 -17.97 -18.97
N GLY A 471 -7.73 -17.27 -18.49
CA GLY A 471 -7.65 -15.88 -18.03
C GLY A 471 -8.69 -14.91 -18.59
N ALA A 472 -9.48 -15.28 -19.61
CA ALA A 472 -10.61 -14.46 -20.06
C ALA A 472 -11.80 -14.60 -19.11
N SER A 473 -12.25 -13.49 -18.52
CA SER A 473 -13.40 -13.46 -17.60
C SER A 473 -14.76 -13.47 -18.31
N ASP A 474 -14.79 -13.49 -19.65
CA ASP A 474 -16.01 -13.40 -20.45
C ASP A 474 -16.19 -14.70 -21.26
N LYS A 475 -17.34 -15.36 -21.07
CA LYS A 475 -17.62 -16.77 -21.45
C LYS A 475 -18.69 -16.93 -22.53
N TRP A 476 -18.99 -15.89 -23.33
CA TRP A 476 -20.16 -15.90 -24.21
C TRP A 476 -19.81 -15.61 -25.65
N VAL A 477 -20.26 -16.47 -26.56
CA VAL A 477 -19.99 -16.37 -28.00
C VAL A 477 -21.30 -16.16 -28.77
N ALA A 478 -21.25 -15.33 -29.82
CA ALA A 478 -22.36 -15.25 -30.78
C ALA A 478 -22.30 -16.43 -31.75
N LYS A 479 -23.25 -17.36 -31.65
CA LYS A 479 -23.44 -18.44 -32.64
C LYS A 479 -24.33 -17.95 -33.77
N LEU A 480 -23.88 -18.21 -34.98
CA LEU A 480 -24.48 -17.83 -36.24
C LEU A 480 -24.79 -19.09 -37.05
N GLU A 481 -26.05 -19.34 -37.39
CA GLU A 481 -26.48 -20.55 -38.13
C GLU A 481 -27.21 -20.21 -39.44
N ALA A 482 -26.70 -20.72 -40.56
CA ALA A 482 -27.22 -20.45 -41.90
C ALA A 482 -28.61 -21.04 -42.14
N THR A 483 -29.57 -20.19 -42.52
CA THR A 483 -30.95 -20.62 -42.79
C THR A 483 -31.27 -20.85 -44.27
N ALA A 484 -30.35 -20.51 -45.20
CA ALA A 484 -30.51 -20.75 -46.64
C ALA A 484 -29.16 -20.72 -47.41
N ALA A 485 -29.02 -21.59 -48.42
CA ALA A 485 -27.82 -21.82 -49.24
C ALA A 485 -27.53 -20.70 -50.26
N SER A 486 -28.38 -19.67 -50.33
CA SER A 486 -28.29 -18.61 -51.33
C SER A 486 -28.15 -17.24 -50.68
N GLY A 487 -26.89 -16.88 -50.42
CA GLY A 487 -26.37 -15.51 -50.30
C GLY A 487 -27.02 -14.62 -49.24
N ARG A 488 -26.20 -14.18 -48.27
CA ARG A 488 -25.98 -12.76 -47.88
C ARG A 488 -25.61 -12.59 -46.40
N LEU A 489 -24.63 -11.71 -46.22
CA LEU A 489 -24.36 -10.70 -45.17
C LEU A 489 -24.95 -10.94 -43.77
N PHE A 490 -24.03 -11.21 -42.84
CA PHE A 490 -24.21 -11.02 -41.42
C PHE A 490 -23.99 -9.54 -41.07
N TYR A 491 -25.00 -8.88 -40.50
CA TYR A 491 -24.80 -7.56 -39.91
C TYR A 491 -24.66 -7.72 -38.42
N SER A 492 -23.41 -7.65 -37.99
CA SER A 492 -23.16 -7.17 -36.66
C SER A 492 -23.33 -5.61 -36.76
N ILE A 493 -24.15 -4.95 -35.92
CA ILE A 493 -24.36 -3.49 -35.98
C ILE A 493 -24.05 -2.92 -34.61
N ALA A 494 -22.86 -2.36 -34.48
CA ALA A 494 -22.65 -1.30 -33.52
C ALA A 494 -22.68 0.02 -34.29
N THR A 495 -23.58 0.92 -33.88
CA THR A 495 -23.56 2.28 -34.40
C THR A 495 -22.47 3.04 -33.67
N VAL A 496 -21.34 3.24 -34.34
CA VAL A 496 -20.28 4.09 -33.83
C VAL A 496 -20.48 5.47 -34.43
N THR A 497 -20.60 6.48 -33.57
CA THR A 497 -20.55 7.87 -34.02
C THR A 497 -19.10 8.18 -34.35
N VAL A 498 -18.82 8.36 -35.63
CA VAL A 498 -17.48 8.57 -36.16
C VAL A 498 -17.36 9.93 -36.84
N LYS A 499 -16.14 10.44 -36.90
CA LYS A 499 -15.80 11.66 -37.65
C LYS A 499 -15.23 11.27 -39.01
N THR A 500 -15.43 12.11 -40.02
CA THR A 500 -14.76 11.95 -41.32
C THR A 500 -13.24 11.91 -41.10
N GLY A 501 -12.56 10.95 -41.74
CA GLY A 501 -11.11 10.74 -41.61
C GLY A 501 -10.68 9.98 -40.35
N GLN A 502 -11.61 9.59 -39.47
CA GLN A 502 -11.25 8.81 -38.28
C GLN A 502 -10.84 7.39 -38.67
N HIS A 503 -9.76 6.89 -38.09
CA HIS A 503 -9.36 5.49 -38.18
C HIS A 503 -9.88 4.73 -36.97
N LEU A 504 -10.57 3.63 -37.23
CA LEU A 504 -11.00 2.70 -36.20
C LEU A 504 -10.17 1.43 -36.28
N TYR A 505 -9.63 1.02 -35.15
CA TYR A 505 -9.17 -0.35 -34.99
C TYR A 505 -10.37 -1.24 -34.72
N VAL A 506 -10.49 -2.31 -35.50
CA VAL A 506 -11.50 -3.35 -35.32
C VAL A 506 -10.77 -4.68 -35.11
N SER A 507 -11.10 -5.39 -34.04
CA SER A 507 -10.63 -6.75 -33.82
C SER A 507 -11.74 -7.64 -33.29
N PHE A 508 -11.70 -8.91 -33.67
CA PHE A 508 -12.61 -9.94 -33.17
C PHE A 508 -12.02 -11.32 -33.38
N MET A 509 -12.44 -12.27 -32.57
CA MET A 509 -12.15 -13.69 -32.72
C MET A 509 -13.28 -14.35 -33.51
N TYR A 510 -12.97 -15.25 -34.42
CA TYR A 510 -13.98 -16.11 -35.04
C TYR A 510 -13.58 -17.59 -35.08
N TYR A 511 -14.58 -18.46 -35.14
CA TYR A 511 -14.43 -19.91 -35.29
C TYR A 511 -15.52 -20.42 -36.24
N ASN A 512 -15.15 -21.24 -37.23
CA ASN A 512 -16.06 -21.67 -38.30
C ASN A 512 -15.99 -23.20 -38.51
N PRO A 513 -16.69 -24.00 -37.68
CA PRO A 513 -16.60 -25.46 -37.73
C PRO A 513 -17.28 -26.06 -38.97
N THR A 514 -18.25 -25.35 -39.57
CA THR A 514 -19.00 -25.82 -40.73
C THR A 514 -19.20 -24.68 -41.71
N GLY A 515 -18.52 -24.75 -42.86
CA GLY A 515 -18.75 -23.83 -43.96
C GLY A 515 -17.50 -23.53 -44.78
N ASN A 516 -17.66 -22.61 -45.74
CA ASN A 516 -16.54 -22.06 -46.49
C ASN A 516 -15.72 -21.14 -45.56
N PRO A 517 -14.38 -21.26 -45.51
CA PRO A 517 -13.53 -20.42 -44.69
C PRO A 517 -13.69 -18.89 -44.86
N ASP A 518 -14.14 -18.40 -46.02
CA ASP A 518 -14.14 -16.97 -46.31
C ASP A 518 -15.03 -16.17 -45.34
N MET A 519 -14.42 -15.34 -44.49
CA MET A 519 -15.10 -14.31 -43.69
C MET A 519 -14.61 -12.91 -44.07
N TYR A 520 -15.55 -11.95 -44.14
CA TYR A 520 -15.29 -10.54 -44.45
C TYR A 520 -15.87 -9.62 -43.38
N CYS A 521 -15.19 -8.51 -43.10
CA CYS A 521 -15.70 -7.37 -42.33
C CYS A 521 -15.97 -6.20 -43.29
N SER A 522 -17.06 -5.48 -43.13
CA SER A 522 -17.43 -4.35 -44.01
C SER A 522 -18.12 -3.21 -43.24
N GLN A 523 -18.34 -2.06 -43.88
CA GLN A 523 -19.01 -0.88 -43.29
C GLN A 523 -20.29 -0.50 -44.06
N TYR A 524 -21.30 0.05 -43.38
CA TYR A 524 -22.58 0.51 -43.99
C TYR A 524 -23.09 1.82 -43.35
N PRO A 525 -23.75 2.76 -44.09
CA PRO A 525 -24.22 2.75 -45.49
C PRO A 525 -23.20 3.19 -46.56
N ALA A 526 -23.41 2.72 -47.80
CA ALA A 526 -22.64 3.11 -49.00
C ALA A 526 -22.76 4.63 -49.29
N PRO A 527 -21.69 5.30 -49.76
CA PRO A 527 -20.70 4.79 -50.72
C PRO A 527 -19.28 4.66 -50.14
N TYR A 528 -18.49 3.75 -50.75
CA TYR A 528 -17.02 3.64 -50.70
C TYR A 528 -16.35 2.58 -49.80
N THR A 529 -15.55 1.78 -50.51
CA THR A 529 -14.46 0.85 -50.13
C THR A 529 -14.75 -0.13 -49.00
N ALA A 530 -15.16 -1.34 -49.40
CA ALA A 530 -15.07 -2.52 -48.57
C ALA A 530 -13.64 -2.66 -48.06
N MET A 531 -13.48 -2.62 -46.74
CA MET A 531 -12.25 -3.01 -46.09
C MET A 531 -12.08 -4.52 -46.28
N ILE A 532 -11.28 -4.92 -47.27
CA ILE A 532 -10.82 -6.30 -47.34
C ILE A 532 -9.84 -6.46 -46.19
N VAL A 533 -10.35 -6.87 -45.02
CA VAL A 533 -9.48 -7.43 -44.00
C VAL A 533 -8.85 -8.65 -44.65
N THR A 534 -7.52 -8.59 -44.73
CA THR A 534 -6.62 -9.63 -45.21
C THR A 534 -7.23 -11.01 -45.02
N GLN A 535 -7.37 -11.75 -46.12
CA GLN A 535 -7.60 -13.19 -46.08
C GLN A 535 -6.60 -13.77 -45.09
N GLY A 536 -7.05 -14.11 -43.87
CA GLY A 536 -6.36 -15.14 -43.13
C GLY A 536 -6.29 -16.32 -44.09
N ASN A 537 -5.11 -16.82 -44.39
CA ASN A 537 -4.99 -18.00 -45.24
C ASN A 537 -5.65 -19.15 -44.47
N LEU A 538 -6.93 -19.34 -44.73
CA LEU A 538 -7.84 -20.16 -43.93
C LEU A 538 -7.68 -21.62 -44.34
N THR A 539 -6.59 -22.24 -43.92
CA THR A 539 -6.39 -23.68 -44.06
C THR A 539 -6.90 -24.45 -42.84
N THR A 540 -7.25 -23.79 -41.73
CA THR A 540 -7.66 -24.45 -40.47
C THR A 540 -9.15 -24.20 -40.17
N LYS A 541 -9.98 -25.17 -40.56
CA LYS A 541 -11.45 -25.18 -40.38
C LYS A 541 -11.89 -25.40 -38.91
N ASP A 542 -10.99 -25.46 -37.95
CA ASP A 542 -11.33 -25.86 -36.58
C ASP A 542 -10.53 -25.10 -35.51
N GLU A 543 -10.15 -23.84 -35.78
CA GLU A 543 -9.39 -23.02 -34.83
C GLU A 543 -9.97 -21.61 -34.70
N TRP A 544 -9.95 -21.11 -33.47
CA TRP A 544 -10.24 -19.70 -33.20
C TRP A 544 -9.17 -18.82 -33.83
N THR A 545 -9.59 -17.93 -34.71
CA THR A 545 -8.71 -17.03 -35.44
C THR A 545 -8.99 -15.58 -35.06
N LEU A 546 -7.93 -14.87 -34.65
CA LEU A 546 -8.00 -13.44 -34.37
C LEU A 546 -7.93 -12.63 -35.67
N VAL A 547 -8.97 -11.85 -35.94
CA VAL A 547 -9.03 -10.89 -37.04
C VAL A 547 -8.73 -9.51 -36.50
N LYS A 548 -7.89 -8.78 -37.22
CA LYS A 548 -7.55 -7.39 -36.96
C LYS A 548 -7.65 -6.60 -38.26
N GLY A 549 -8.24 -5.43 -38.21
CA GLY A 549 -8.36 -4.55 -39.37
C GLY A 549 -8.61 -3.10 -38.96
N TYR A 550 -8.52 -2.21 -39.94
CA TYR A 550 -8.58 -0.76 -39.71
C TYR A 550 -9.56 -0.11 -40.66
N VAL A 551 -10.64 0.47 -40.11
CA VAL A 551 -11.69 1.11 -40.91
C VAL A 551 -11.39 2.60 -41.03
N LEU A 552 -11.18 3.07 -42.25
CA LEU A 552 -11.17 4.51 -42.57
C LEU A 552 -12.60 4.99 -42.79
N ILE A 553 -13.00 6.00 -42.03
CA ILE A 553 -14.34 6.58 -42.09
C ILE A 553 -14.38 7.69 -43.14
N ALA A 554 -15.02 7.40 -44.28
CA ALA A 554 -15.14 8.35 -45.39
C ALA A 554 -16.15 9.49 -45.14
N THR A 555 -17.08 9.36 -44.19
CA THR A 555 -18.08 10.40 -43.88
C THR A 555 -18.48 10.34 -42.41
N ALA A 556 -18.51 11.49 -41.73
CA ALA A 556 -18.96 11.60 -40.35
C ALA A 556 -20.42 11.15 -40.20
N GLY A 557 -20.72 10.44 -39.12
CA GLY A 557 -22.08 9.98 -38.83
C GLY A 557 -22.12 8.69 -38.04
N ALA A 558 -23.30 8.08 -38.01
CA ALA A 558 -23.52 6.75 -37.49
C ALA A 558 -23.04 5.72 -38.52
N VAL A 559 -21.89 5.08 -38.27
CA VAL A 559 -21.37 4.01 -39.14
C VAL A 559 -21.65 2.65 -38.50
N GLN A 560 -22.13 1.73 -39.32
CA GLN A 560 -22.37 0.33 -38.95
C GLN A 560 -21.16 -0.51 -39.35
N ILE A 561 -20.53 -1.18 -38.38
CA ILE A 561 -19.42 -2.11 -38.63
C ILE A 561 -19.97 -3.53 -38.66
N THR A 562 -19.88 -4.17 -39.82
CA THR A 562 -20.51 -5.44 -40.21
C THR A 562 -19.47 -6.56 -40.23
N VAL A 563 -19.72 -7.69 -39.54
CA VAL A 563 -18.87 -8.89 -39.64
C VAL A 563 -19.65 -10.08 -40.17
N GLY A 564 -19.13 -10.70 -41.24
CA GLY A 564 -19.53 -12.01 -41.74
C GLY A 564 -20.10 -11.98 -43.16
N GLN A 565 -19.34 -12.48 -44.13
CA GLN A 565 -19.90 -12.88 -45.42
C GLN A 565 -19.33 -14.25 -45.75
N LEU A 566 -20.11 -15.31 -45.55
CA LEU A 566 -19.84 -16.61 -46.17
C LEU A 566 -19.99 -16.43 -47.68
N SER A 567 -18.94 -16.76 -48.45
CA SER A 567 -18.98 -16.65 -49.90
C SER A 567 -20.11 -17.51 -50.50
N ALA A 568 -20.57 -17.16 -51.70
CA ALA A 568 -21.67 -17.84 -52.38
C ALA A 568 -21.33 -19.33 -52.59
N GLY A 569 -21.93 -20.21 -51.78
CA GLY A 569 -21.64 -21.65 -51.78
C GLY A 569 -21.82 -22.36 -50.43
N GLY A 570 -22.10 -21.64 -49.34
CA GLY A 570 -22.41 -22.25 -48.04
C GLY A 570 -23.67 -23.11 -48.04
N ALA A 571 -23.70 -24.14 -47.19
CA ALA A 571 -24.86 -25.03 -47.02
C ALA A 571 -25.84 -24.47 -45.97
N ASP A 572 -27.12 -24.85 -46.08
CA ASP A 572 -28.07 -24.73 -44.96
C ASP A 572 -27.43 -25.45 -43.76
N THR A 573 -27.34 -24.82 -42.58
CA THR A 573 -26.64 -25.29 -41.35
C THR A 573 -25.16 -24.96 -41.17
N ASP A 574 -24.53 -24.18 -42.06
CA ASP A 574 -23.18 -23.65 -41.78
C ASP A 574 -23.17 -22.79 -40.50
N LEU A 575 -22.12 -22.94 -39.70
CA LEU A 575 -21.99 -22.37 -38.36
C LEU A 575 -20.77 -21.44 -38.29
N CYS A 576 -20.97 -20.26 -37.71
CA CYS A 576 -19.89 -19.34 -37.39
C CYS A 576 -20.06 -18.85 -35.94
N TYR A 577 -18.94 -18.68 -35.26
CA TYR A 577 -18.84 -18.21 -33.90
C TYR A 577 -17.99 -16.96 -33.89
N VAL A 578 -18.44 -15.90 -33.21
CA VAL A 578 -17.72 -14.62 -33.09
C VAL A 578 -17.67 -14.18 -31.63
N ASP A 579 -16.50 -13.73 -31.19
CA ASP A 579 -16.23 -13.27 -29.82
C ASP A 579 -15.19 -12.13 -29.79
N ALA A 580 -14.95 -11.54 -28.62
CA ALA A 580 -13.93 -10.54 -28.34
C ALA A 580 -13.97 -9.34 -29.31
N PHE A 581 -15.18 -8.88 -29.64
CA PHE A 581 -15.39 -7.80 -30.60
C PHE A 581 -14.99 -6.45 -29.97
N ASN A 582 -13.95 -5.84 -30.53
CA ASN A 582 -13.42 -4.56 -30.08
C ASN A 582 -13.38 -3.57 -31.24
N VAL A 583 -13.95 -2.40 -31.02
CA VAL A 583 -13.86 -1.25 -31.92
C VAL A 583 -13.46 -0.04 -31.11
N HIS A 584 -12.33 0.56 -31.44
CA HIS A 584 -11.93 1.82 -30.82
C HIS A 584 -11.24 2.72 -31.84
N PRO A 585 -11.24 4.05 -31.62
CA PRO A 585 -10.37 4.95 -32.33
C PRO A 585 -8.92 4.46 -32.22
N GLU A 586 -8.20 4.45 -33.34
CA GLU A 586 -6.74 4.34 -33.31
C GLU A 586 -6.19 5.57 -32.56
N GLY A 587 -5.20 5.37 -31.70
CA GLY A 587 -4.65 6.42 -30.82
C GLY A 587 -3.67 7.31 -31.56
N ALA A 588 -2.41 7.31 -31.13
CA ALA A 588 -1.35 7.79 -31.99
C ALA A 588 -1.18 6.81 -33.16
N THR A 589 -1.22 7.32 -34.39
CA THR A 589 -0.95 6.57 -35.60
C THR A 589 0.54 6.45 -35.91
N LEU A 590 1.38 7.19 -35.17
CA LEU A 590 2.83 7.00 -35.11
C LEU A 590 3.30 7.40 -33.72
N ALA A 591 4.12 6.58 -33.08
CA ALA A 591 4.71 6.85 -31.79
C ALA A 591 6.20 6.45 -31.76
N LEU A 592 7.05 7.30 -32.33
CA LEU A 592 8.51 7.14 -32.24
C LEU A 592 8.99 7.71 -30.91
N GLU A 593 9.21 6.86 -29.91
CA GLU A 593 9.68 7.27 -28.58
C GLU A 593 11.15 6.90 -28.35
N GLY A 594 11.84 7.60 -27.45
CA GLY A 594 13.27 7.40 -27.21
C GLY A 594 13.68 5.95 -26.90
N GLU A 595 12.82 5.18 -26.25
CA GLU A 595 13.02 3.75 -25.95
C GLU A 595 13.05 2.84 -27.20
N GLY A 596 12.42 3.25 -28.31
CA GLY A 596 12.37 2.49 -29.55
C GLY A 596 13.65 2.58 -30.38
N ILE A 597 14.59 3.46 -30.01
CA ILE A 597 15.80 3.73 -30.80
C ILE A 597 16.80 2.57 -30.72
N GLN A 598 16.89 1.78 -31.79
CA GLN A 598 17.90 0.74 -31.99
C GLN A 598 18.94 1.16 -33.03
N ILE A 599 19.95 0.33 -33.30
CA ILE A 599 20.95 0.59 -34.35
C ILE A 599 20.31 0.30 -35.71
N GLY A 600 20.36 1.27 -36.63
CA GLY A 600 19.76 1.25 -37.97
C GLY A 600 18.23 1.43 -38.03
N LYS A 601 17.53 1.45 -36.89
CA LYS A 601 16.07 1.43 -36.85
C LYS A 601 15.52 2.12 -35.60
N TRP A 602 14.36 2.73 -35.70
CA TRP A 602 13.59 3.29 -34.59
C TRP A 602 12.22 2.61 -34.56
N TYR A 603 12.00 1.77 -33.56
CA TYR A 603 10.74 1.06 -33.43
C TYR A 603 9.60 2.01 -33.06
N ASP A 604 8.49 1.85 -33.75
CA ASP A 604 7.23 2.50 -33.43
C ASP A 604 6.57 1.79 -32.25
N SER A 605 6.22 2.54 -31.21
CA SER A 605 5.49 1.99 -30.06
C SER A 605 3.99 1.92 -30.29
N SER A 606 3.51 2.44 -31.43
CA SER A 606 2.11 2.34 -31.82
C SER A 606 1.71 0.92 -32.25
N SER A 607 0.40 0.68 -32.36
CA SER A 607 -0.14 -0.64 -32.71
C SER A 607 0.08 -1.05 -34.18
N ASN A 608 0.53 -0.13 -35.05
CA ASN A 608 0.62 -0.36 -36.49
C ASN A 608 2.04 -0.66 -37.00
N ASN A 609 3.05 -0.69 -36.12
CA ASN A 609 4.45 -1.04 -36.41
C ASN A 609 5.09 -0.17 -37.52
N LEU A 610 4.81 1.13 -37.54
CA LEU A 610 5.41 2.07 -38.50
C LEU A 610 6.83 2.48 -38.12
N ASP A 611 7.71 1.48 -38.08
CA ASP A 611 9.10 1.67 -37.70
C ASP A 611 9.82 2.64 -38.64
N ALA A 612 10.59 3.56 -38.05
CA ALA A 612 11.41 4.47 -38.81
C ALA A 612 12.81 3.91 -39.09
N SER A 613 13.38 4.35 -40.19
CA SER A 613 14.80 4.22 -40.50
C SER A 613 15.45 5.59 -40.49
N TYR A 614 16.74 5.64 -40.20
CA TYR A 614 17.49 6.89 -40.25
C TYR A 614 18.72 6.74 -41.16
N PRO A 615 19.23 7.84 -41.73
CA PRO A 615 20.27 7.77 -42.76
C PRO A 615 21.57 7.18 -42.24
N ALA A 616 22.23 6.32 -43.02
CA ALA A 616 23.50 5.71 -42.62
C ALA A 616 24.63 6.74 -42.39
N ALA A 617 24.58 7.87 -43.10
CA ALA A 617 25.52 8.98 -42.96
C ALA A 617 24.81 10.23 -42.44
N GLY A 618 25.45 10.96 -41.53
CA GLY A 618 24.90 12.18 -40.96
C GLY A 618 23.84 11.98 -39.86
N SER A 619 23.59 10.72 -39.46
CA SER A 619 22.89 10.41 -38.21
C SER A 619 23.82 9.71 -37.22
N SER A 620 23.62 9.92 -35.93
CA SER A 620 24.27 9.16 -34.87
C SER A 620 23.35 9.00 -33.66
N LEU A 621 23.47 7.86 -32.97
CA LEU A 621 22.68 7.63 -31.76
C LEU A 621 23.31 8.34 -30.56
N ILE A 622 22.51 9.14 -29.87
CA ILE A 622 22.80 9.60 -28.52
C ILE A 622 22.17 8.59 -27.58
N ARG A 623 22.97 7.63 -27.11
CA ARG A 623 22.66 6.86 -25.90
C ARG A 623 23.50 7.49 -24.80
N LYS A 624 22.99 7.69 -23.58
CA LYS A 624 23.88 7.84 -22.43
C LYS A 624 24.66 6.52 -22.35
N PRO A 625 25.95 6.46 -22.72
CA PRO A 625 26.65 5.20 -22.66
C PRO A 625 26.68 4.77 -21.20
N PHE A 626 26.61 3.45 -20.96
CA PHE A 626 27.15 2.88 -19.74
C PHE A 626 28.50 3.55 -19.49
N ARG A 627 28.67 4.22 -18.35
CA ARG A 627 29.78 5.15 -18.10
C ARG A 627 31.08 4.39 -17.83
N GLY A 628 31.51 3.54 -18.77
CA GLY A 628 32.89 3.12 -18.90
C GLY A 628 33.69 4.36 -19.26
N VAL A 629 34.35 4.96 -18.28
CA VAL A 629 35.23 6.11 -18.56
C VAL A 629 36.45 5.56 -19.29
N THR A 630 36.75 6.05 -20.49
CA THR A 630 37.96 5.68 -21.22
C THR A 630 39.17 5.89 -20.33
N GLN A 631 39.88 4.82 -20.00
CA GLN A 631 41.06 4.82 -19.15
C GLN A 631 42.31 4.90 -20.05
N PRO A 632 43.08 6.00 -20.03
CA PRO A 632 44.35 6.09 -20.76
C PRO A 632 45.36 5.05 -20.23
N THR A 633 46.35 4.70 -21.05
CA THR A 633 47.46 3.81 -20.62
C THR A 633 48.10 4.36 -19.33
N PRO A 634 48.21 3.55 -18.26
CA PRO A 634 48.83 3.99 -17.01
C PRO A 634 50.26 4.49 -17.20
N SER A 635 50.63 5.53 -16.45
CA SER A 635 51.99 6.08 -16.50
C SER A 635 52.93 5.25 -15.60
N ALA A 636 53.89 4.54 -16.19
CA ALA A 636 54.82 3.69 -15.46
C ALA A 636 56.13 4.43 -15.08
N LYS A 637 56.60 4.24 -13.85
CA LYS A 637 57.82 4.85 -13.28
C LYS A 637 58.71 3.80 -12.62
N THR A 638 60.03 3.97 -12.73
CA THR A 638 61.01 2.99 -12.26
C THR A 638 62.07 3.52 -11.29
N THR A 639 62.18 4.85 -11.17
CA THR A 639 63.10 5.58 -10.30
C THR A 639 62.40 6.79 -9.68
N ALA A 640 63.04 7.43 -8.69
CA ALA A 640 62.58 8.73 -8.19
C ALA A 640 62.46 9.75 -9.34
N VAL A 641 61.38 10.53 -9.34
CA VAL A 641 60.98 11.38 -10.48
C VAL A 641 60.07 12.51 -10.02
N THR A 642 59.98 13.58 -10.81
CA THR A 642 58.87 14.56 -10.70
C THR A 642 57.77 14.17 -11.68
N LEU A 643 56.57 13.91 -11.17
CA LEU A 643 55.38 13.58 -11.95
C LEU A 643 54.90 14.81 -12.72
N THR A 644 54.37 14.59 -13.93
CA THR A 644 53.74 15.65 -14.72
C THR A 644 52.22 15.67 -14.49
N ILE A 645 51.57 16.81 -14.76
CA ILE A 645 50.10 16.89 -14.68
C ILE A 645 49.41 15.95 -15.67
N THR A 646 49.98 15.76 -16.86
CA THR A 646 49.51 14.79 -17.86
C THR A 646 49.49 13.37 -17.29
N GLU A 647 50.50 13.00 -16.50
CA GLU A 647 50.57 11.68 -15.85
C GLU A 647 49.50 11.53 -14.77
N LEU A 648 49.24 12.57 -13.95
CA LEU A 648 48.13 12.54 -12.99
C LEU A 648 46.77 12.40 -13.70
N LEU A 649 46.60 13.04 -14.86
CA LEU A 649 45.38 12.97 -15.68
C LEU A 649 45.18 11.59 -16.34
N THR A 650 46.21 10.73 -16.39
CA THR A 650 46.02 9.31 -16.76
C THR A 650 45.28 8.52 -15.68
N ARG A 651 45.05 9.08 -14.49
CA ARG A 651 44.33 8.47 -13.34
C ARG A 651 44.99 7.26 -12.70
N ILE A 652 45.87 6.53 -13.38
CA ILE A 652 46.60 5.39 -12.82
C ILE A 652 48.09 5.57 -13.11
N ILE A 653 48.88 5.55 -12.04
CA ILE A 653 50.34 5.57 -12.08
C ILE A 653 50.85 4.30 -11.44
N THR A 654 51.81 3.63 -12.07
CA THR A 654 52.44 2.42 -11.54
C THR A 654 53.92 2.68 -11.28
N GLY A 655 54.41 2.34 -10.10
CA GLY A 655 55.83 2.40 -9.76
C GLY A 655 56.44 1.02 -9.58
N THR A 656 57.68 0.82 -10.02
CA THR A 656 58.44 -0.43 -9.80
C THR A 656 59.89 -0.12 -9.52
N HIS A 657 60.40 -0.53 -8.37
CA HIS A 657 61.77 -0.21 -8.00
C HIS A 657 62.77 -0.98 -8.86
N THR A 658 63.70 -0.26 -9.50
CA THR A 658 64.86 -0.88 -10.19
C THR A 658 66.07 -0.98 -9.26
N ALA A 659 66.20 -0.08 -8.26
CA ALA A 659 67.19 -0.14 -7.18
C ALA A 659 66.79 0.81 -6.01
N GLY A 660 67.13 0.45 -4.77
CA GLY A 660 66.96 1.27 -3.56
C GLY A 660 65.62 1.09 -2.82
N ALA A 661 65.62 1.28 -1.50
CA ALA A 661 64.48 1.01 -0.63
C ALA A 661 63.35 2.05 -0.71
N THR A 662 63.61 3.33 -0.99
CA THR A 662 62.54 4.34 -1.06
C THR A 662 62.71 5.23 -2.30
N GLN A 663 61.65 5.33 -3.11
CA GLN A 663 61.59 6.25 -4.25
C GLN A 663 60.69 7.44 -3.92
N ALA A 664 61.16 8.65 -4.23
CA ALA A 664 60.39 9.88 -4.07
C ALA A 664 59.71 10.26 -5.39
N TYR A 665 58.38 10.30 -5.41
CA TYR A 665 57.59 10.76 -6.56
C TYR A 665 57.07 12.16 -6.25
N THR A 666 57.77 13.17 -6.76
CA THR A 666 57.44 14.58 -6.49
C THR A 666 56.28 15.02 -7.37
N LEU A 667 55.24 15.58 -6.77
CA LEU A 667 54.10 16.15 -7.49
C LEU A 667 54.53 17.35 -8.34
N PRO A 668 53.84 17.64 -9.46
CA PRO A 668 54.08 18.84 -10.24
C PRO A 668 53.86 20.10 -9.37
N THR A 669 54.61 21.16 -9.69
CA THR A 669 54.38 22.46 -9.05
C THR A 669 52.99 22.97 -9.40
N GLY A 670 52.43 23.86 -8.57
CA GLY A 670 51.11 24.42 -8.85
C GLY A 670 51.04 25.18 -10.18
N THR A 671 52.11 25.85 -10.60
CA THR A 671 52.22 26.46 -11.95
C THR A 671 52.13 25.42 -13.07
N LEU A 672 52.78 24.27 -12.92
CA LEU A 672 52.73 23.20 -13.94
C LEU A 672 51.35 22.53 -13.99
N CYS A 673 50.65 22.44 -12.86
CA CYS A 673 49.27 21.93 -12.82
C CYS A 673 48.29 22.83 -13.59
N GLU A 674 48.42 24.15 -13.46
CA GLU A 674 47.61 25.13 -14.21
C GLU A 674 47.92 25.12 -15.70
N ALA A 675 49.21 24.98 -16.05
CA ALA A 675 49.63 25.03 -17.44
C ALA A 675 49.15 23.81 -18.25
N GLY A 676 48.98 22.64 -17.62
CA GLY A 676 48.60 21.40 -18.29
C GLY A 676 47.21 20.86 -17.97
N GLY A 677 46.39 21.57 -17.19
CA GLY A 677 45.00 21.16 -16.92
C GLY A 677 44.07 22.36 -16.71
N PHE A 678 42.82 22.25 -17.19
CA PHE A 678 41.78 23.26 -16.99
C PHE A 678 41.05 23.01 -15.67
N PHE A 679 41.61 23.52 -14.56
CA PHE A 679 40.98 23.44 -13.24
C PHE A 679 40.42 24.81 -12.84
N ASN A 680 39.15 24.87 -12.44
CA ASN A 680 38.63 25.99 -11.65
C ASN A 680 39.05 25.82 -10.18
N ILE A 681 38.99 26.91 -9.40
CA ILE A 681 39.17 26.80 -7.95
C ILE A 681 38.10 25.85 -7.42
N ASN A 682 38.50 24.87 -6.60
CA ASN A 682 37.72 23.74 -6.08
C ASN A 682 37.54 22.54 -7.00
N ASP A 683 37.98 22.60 -8.26
CA ASP A 683 38.03 21.40 -9.09
C ASP A 683 39.11 20.44 -8.56
N SER A 684 38.86 19.14 -8.75
CA SER A 684 39.78 18.09 -8.32
C SER A 684 39.84 16.93 -9.30
N ILE A 685 40.99 16.27 -9.34
CA ILE A 685 41.17 14.99 -10.01
C ILE A 685 41.53 13.91 -9.00
N ASP A 686 40.94 12.73 -9.20
CA ASP A 686 41.30 11.52 -8.47
C ASP A 686 42.25 10.68 -9.32
N TRP A 687 43.32 10.19 -8.70
CA TRP A 687 44.30 9.32 -9.34
C TRP A 687 44.81 8.29 -8.34
N VAL A 688 45.26 7.16 -8.85
CA VAL A 688 45.72 6.01 -8.08
C VAL A 688 47.21 5.80 -8.34
N LEU A 689 47.98 5.61 -7.27
CA LEU A 689 49.35 5.14 -7.34
C LEU A 689 49.40 3.68 -6.90
N ILE A 690 49.98 2.82 -7.73
CA ILE A 690 50.17 1.40 -7.43
C ILE A 690 51.68 1.11 -7.42
N ASN A 691 52.19 0.63 -6.31
CA ASN A 691 53.57 0.19 -6.17
C ASN A 691 53.64 -1.32 -6.43
N LEU A 692 54.22 -1.68 -7.58
CA LEU A 692 54.37 -3.05 -8.07
C LEU A 692 55.69 -3.70 -7.62
N SER A 693 56.47 -3.02 -6.77
CA SER A 693 57.77 -3.53 -6.32
C SER A 693 57.62 -4.80 -5.50
N ALA A 694 58.56 -5.73 -5.67
CA ALA A 694 58.52 -7.04 -5.04
C ALA A 694 59.28 -7.10 -3.71
N ALA A 695 60.20 -6.17 -3.40
CA ALA A 695 60.94 -6.22 -2.14
C ALA A 695 60.18 -5.52 -1.01
N ALA A 696 60.19 -6.12 0.19
CA ALA A 696 59.44 -5.63 1.34
C ALA A 696 59.75 -4.18 1.75
N ALA A 697 61.00 -3.76 1.54
CA ALA A 697 61.50 -2.44 1.90
C ALA A 697 61.14 -1.36 0.86
N ASP A 698 60.67 -1.74 -0.32
CA ASP A 698 60.46 -0.84 -1.47
C ASP A 698 59.21 0.03 -1.30
N THR A 699 59.39 1.27 -0.87
CA THR A 699 58.30 2.23 -0.65
C THR A 699 58.34 3.37 -1.66
N ILE A 700 57.18 3.81 -2.13
CA ILE A 700 57.05 5.05 -2.88
C ILE A 700 56.50 6.13 -1.94
N THR A 701 57.23 7.22 -1.79
CA THR A 701 56.78 8.38 -1.01
C THR A 701 56.41 9.51 -1.96
N VAL A 702 55.16 9.96 -1.92
CA VAL A 702 54.72 11.13 -2.69
C VAL A 702 55.24 12.40 -2.01
N THR A 703 55.98 13.22 -2.74
CA THR A 703 56.59 14.45 -2.22
C THR A 703 55.96 15.68 -2.85
N ALA A 704 55.89 16.78 -2.10
CA ALA A 704 55.28 18.02 -2.55
C ALA A 704 56.19 18.78 -3.52
N GLY A 705 55.65 19.17 -4.69
CA GLY A 705 56.25 20.21 -5.52
C GLY A 705 56.04 21.60 -4.92
N ALA A 706 56.76 22.61 -5.40
CA ALA A 706 56.54 24.00 -4.97
C ALA A 706 55.06 24.40 -5.17
N THR A 707 54.47 25.09 -4.19
CA THR A 707 53.04 25.51 -4.18
C THR A 707 52.02 24.36 -4.26
N HIS A 708 52.45 23.13 -4.02
CA HIS A 708 51.60 21.95 -3.90
C HIS A 708 51.78 21.38 -2.49
N THR A 709 50.69 21.14 -1.76
CA THR A 709 50.76 20.55 -0.41
C THR A 709 50.15 19.15 -0.38
N ILE A 710 50.56 18.31 0.58
CA ILE A 710 50.03 16.95 0.76
C ILE A 710 49.39 16.83 2.14
N VAL A 711 48.22 16.22 2.20
CA VAL A 711 47.48 15.93 3.44
C VAL A 711 47.21 14.43 3.52
N GLY A 712 47.62 13.80 4.63
CA GLY A 712 47.57 12.34 4.84
C GLY A 712 48.95 11.68 4.71
N ASN A 713 49.00 10.35 4.90
CA ASN A 713 50.26 9.59 4.81
C ASN A 713 50.70 9.44 3.34
N PRO A 714 51.83 10.02 2.88
CA PRO A 714 52.21 10.00 1.47
C PRO A 714 52.85 8.67 1.00
N ILE A 715 52.96 7.65 1.85
CA ILE A 715 53.73 6.43 1.57
C ILE A 715 52.85 5.32 1.01
N VAL A 716 53.19 4.78 -0.17
CA VAL A 716 52.60 3.59 -0.79
C VAL A 716 53.58 2.42 -0.71
N GLN A 717 53.19 1.35 -0.02
CA GLN A 717 54.05 0.20 0.32
C GLN A 717 54.26 -0.72 -0.89
N ALA A 718 55.28 -1.58 -0.88
CA ALA A 718 55.50 -2.59 -1.94
C ALA A 718 54.36 -3.61 -2.01
N ALA A 719 54.16 -4.22 -3.18
CA ALA A 719 53.31 -5.39 -3.38
C ALA A 719 53.99 -6.70 -2.91
N HIS A 720 54.64 -6.70 -1.76
CA HIS A 720 55.36 -7.87 -1.23
C HIS A 720 54.49 -8.69 -0.28
N ALA A 721 54.56 -10.02 -0.35
CA ALA A 721 53.71 -10.93 0.43
C ALA A 721 53.79 -10.74 1.96
N SER A 722 54.93 -10.30 2.51
CA SER A 722 55.11 -10.12 3.96
C SER A 722 54.89 -8.70 4.48
N THR A 723 54.78 -7.68 3.61
CA THR A 723 54.59 -6.26 4.02
C THR A 723 53.44 -5.55 3.32
N GLY A 724 53.00 -6.03 2.17
CA GLY A 724 51.87 -5.50 1.38
C GLY A 724 50.84 -6.55 0.96
N GLY A 725 50.91 -7.77 1.51
CA GLY A 725 49.92 -8.82 1.27
C GLY A 725 48.58 -8.61 1.95
N ILE A 726 48.43 -7.59 2.82
CA ILE A 726 47.18 -7.36 3.55
C ILE A 726 46.56 -5.97 3.25
N TYR A 727 47.27 -4.83 3.25
CA TYR A 727 46.76 -3.52 2.74
C TYR A 727 47.90 -2.53 2.40
N GLY A 728 47.76 -1.72 1.32
CA GLY A 728 48.55 -0.48 1.14
C GLY A 728 49.55 -0.41 -0.03
N ASN A 729 49.57 -1.38 -0.95
CA ASN A 729 50.38 -1.32 -2.18
C ASN A 729 49.76 -0.46 -3.29
N SER A 730 48.54 0.02 -3.08
CA SER A 730 47.92 1.08 -3.85
C SER A 730 47.34 2.13 -2.93
N ALA A 731 47.32 3.38 -3.37
CA ALA A 731 46.62 4.47 -2.67
C ALA A 731 45.89 5.36 -3.67
N THR A 732 44.72 5.84 -3.27
CA THR A 732 43.95 6.82 -4.04
C THR A 732 44.23 8.21 -3.50
N PHE A 733 44.58 9.11 -4.41
CA PHE A 733 44.89 10.50 -4.12
C PHE A 733 43.89 11.41 -4.85
N ARG A 734 43.52 12.51 -4.19
CA ARG A 734 42.73 13.59 -4.77
C ARG A 734 43.56 14.87 -4.81
N THR A 735 43.86 15.37 -5.98
CA THR A 735 44.52 16.67 -6.15
C THR A 735 43.45 17.73 -6.44
N ARG A 736 43.32 18.73 -5.56
CA ARG A 736 42.34 19.82 -5.65
C ARG A 736 43.04 21.17 -5.81
N LYS A 737 42.53 22.01 -6.70
CA LYS A 737 42.95 23.41 -6.82
C LYS A 737 42.31 24.25 -5.71
N THR A 738 43.13 24.99 -4.95
CA THR A 738 42.65 25.83 -3.83
C THR A 738 42.84 27.32 -4.08
N ALA A 739 43.81 27.72 -4.91
CA ALA A 739 43.99 29.08 -5.40
C ALA A 739 44.74 29.05 -6.73
N LEU A 740 44.99 30.22 -7.34
CA LEU A 740 45.81 30.34 -8.55
C LEU A 740 47.19 29.70 -8.30
N ASN A 741 47.60 28.78 -9.19
CA ASN A 741 48.86 28.05 -9.07
C ASN A 741 49.04 27.33 -7.70
N THR A 742 47.97 26.98 -6.99
CA THR A 742 48.05 26.39 -5.64
C THR A 742 47.16 25.16 -5.54
N PHE A 743 47.76 24.01 -5.17
CA PHE A 743 47.09 22.72 -5.12
C PHE A 743 47.32 22.00 -3.79
N VAL A 744 46.34 21.18 -3.42
CA VAL A 744 46.41 20.28 -2.26
C VAL A 744 46.09 18.86 -2.73
N THR A 745 46.98 17.91 -2.43
CA THR A 745 46.73 16.48 -2.65
C THR A 745 46.38 15.79 -1.34
N TYR A 746 45.21 15.17 -1.28
CA TYR A 746 44.73 14.38 -0.15
C TYR A 746 44.91 12.91 -0.44
N ARG A 747 45.42 12.12 0.51
CA ARG A 747 45.28 10.66 0.45
C ARG A 747 43.88 10.27 0.94
N ILE A 748 43.10 9.64 0.08
CA ILE A 748 41.70 9.29 0.32
C ILE A 748 41.56 7.88 0.91
N SER A 749 42.36 6.93 0.42
CA SER A 749 42.35 5.52 0.84
C SER A 749 43.75 4.92 0.84
#